data_AF-A0A960MW06-F1
#
_entry.id   AF-A0A960MW06-F1
#
_cell.length_a   1.000
_cell.length_b   1.000
_cell.length_c   1.000
_cell.angle_alpha   90.00
_cell.angle_beta   90.00
_cell.angle_gamma   90.00
#
_symmetry.space_group_name_H-M   'P 1'
#
loop_
_entity.id
_entity.type
_entity.pdbx_description
1 polymer ?
#
loop_
_entity_poly.entity_id
_entity_poly.type
_entity_poly.pdbx_seq_one_letter_code
_entity_poly.pdbx_strand_id
1 'polypeptide(L)'
;MKTVDAAGIRFVEAHQALQLCGLAQAGMVFPYRNLDGSEVMDDGRPFVRLRLEKPIGSMKYYQPKGSQPHGYLPPQIVERKFGPAIYPLVVIEGEKKALALTDGGIPAVGISGFYGFADKEGAVVPELEEVADWIQPRQVFFAGDRDVVFNAQFSDAAFRFREAFPNHHVRVMCVPLKAPEKGFDDCRRAYKDDNKGFVMECLSPALTLSVDADDFASPGDLAIALLNAQAPLLGTERCSLSDDEVREGLVKLAAGLKFSNASGAADQVKLVAEDRMKMARSEFNRDVKERLTFLKRKAIDSSAPDGAVVVNLGEQNSVWTAAALDAIKEETFVFGEKLVQLGNSGFQEMDAKTLAAFIDDPRRCVFRRESREGPTRTNLSETNGRLILGAVTRNLNILRPVRTLAEIPTLVPDGNATKVVTGYDRETEIFAKGSPFEYVGLEGDDQRLLELLKDFAFSDPDDSARAIAFLLAPALVRGGFLGDGRSPFFFVEKDEKGAGGGFLCRLVATLYAMRPESIVPEDKRQAKEDVSRALSRGNALVYFDNVRGRILMGLGFLESMLTEPNFTIRAPWLHGEVDVTREVIAGSSNGAPLSDDLADRTALIRIRKQPPGYRFEPWPDGSLLNHVENNRDSYLAAVYSLIDRWVRAGCPPGKSLSGFRFRRFEEAVQWILENAFDPRSVSELAQVSRWIRWPGGGVAGRLRG
;
A
#
# COMPACT_ATOMS: atom_id res chain seq x y z
N MET A 1 17.58 -43.54 24.45
CA MET A 1 17.93 -43.82 23.04
C MET A 1 16.79 -44.51 22.30
N LYS A 2 16.28 -45.66 22.77
CA LYS A 2 15.22 -46.43 22.07
C LYS A 2 13.96 -45.64 21.63
N THR A 3 13.42 -44.73 22.45
CA THR A 3 12.17 -44.01 22.12
C THR A 3 12.33 -42.88 21.09
N VAL A 4 13.44 -42.14 21.11
CA VAL A 4 13.72 -41.04 20.16
C VAL A 4 13.94 -41.58 18.76
N ASP A 5 14.66 -42.70 18.66
CA ASP A 5 14.92 -43.39 17.40
C ASP A 5 13.62 -43.99 16.83
N ALA A 6 12.78 -44.61 17.68
CA ALA A 6 11.46 -45.13 17.27
C ALA A 6 10.50 -44.02 16.83
N ALA A 7 10.61 -42.81 17.40
CA ALA A 7 9.86 -41.63 17.00
C ALA A 7 10.34 -41.02 15.67
N GLY A 8 11.44 -41.52 15.09
CA GLY A 8 12.01 -40.95 13.87
C GLY A 8 12.53 -39.52 14.05
N ILE A 9 12.73 -39.08 15.30
CA ILE A 9 13.24 -37.74 15.59
C ILE A 9 14.73 -37.71 15.26
N ARG A 10 15.12 -36.80 14.38
CA ARG A 10 16.51 -36.67 13.93
C ARG A 10 16.91 -35.22 13.73
N PHE A 11 18.20 -34.96 13.87
CA PHE A 11 18.78 -33.67 13.48
C PHE A 11 18.85 -33.58 11.95
N VAL A 12 18.59 -32.40 11.40
CA VAL A 12 18.72 -32.09 9.98
C VAL A 12 19.44 -30.77 9.78
N GLU A 13 20.22 -30.68 8.70
CA GLU A 13 20.88 -29.45 8.28
C GLU A 13 19.91 -28.49 7.59
N ALA A 14 20.27 -27.20 7.50
CA ALA A 14 19.40 -26.15 6.96
C ALA A 14 18.84 -26.44 5.55
N HIS A 15 19.63 -27.06 4.67
CA HIS A 15 19.19 -27.42 3.32
C HIS A 15 18.14 -28.54 3.32
N GLN A 16 18.25 -29.49 4.25
CA GLN A 16 17.27 -30.58 4.41
C GLN A 16 15.98 -30.06 5.04
N ALA A 17 16.09 -29.18 6.05
CA ALA A 17 14.94 -28.50 6.63
C ALA A 17 14.16 -27.67 5.59
N LEU A 18 14.87 -26.99 4.67
CA LEU A 18 14.24 -26.26 3.56
C LEU A 18 13.40 -27.20 2.69
N GLN A 19 13.89 -28.40 2.39
CA GLN A 19 13.15 -29.39 1.61
C GLN A 19 11.95 -29.97 2.36
N LEU A 20 12.09 -30.20 3.67
CA LEU A 20 11.08 -30.84 4.50
C LEU A 20 9.94 -29.91 4.91
N CYS A 21 10.26 -28.67 5.32
CA CYS A 21 9.28 -27.75 5.88
C CYS A 21 9.34 -26.33 5.32
N GLY A 22 10.19 -26.05 4.32
CA GLY A 22 10.25 -24.74 3.67
C GLY A 22 11.04 -23.67 4.45
N LEU A 23 11.74 -24.04 5.53
CA LEU A 23 12.58 -23.13 6.31
C LEU A 23 14.05 -23.57 6.28
N ALA A 24 14.93 -22.70 5.79
CA ALA A 24 16.37 -22.95 5.73
C ALA A 24 17.07 -22.71 7.09
N GLN A 25 16.79 -23.56 8.08
CA GLN A 25 17.40 -23.53 9.42
C GLN A 25 17.69 -24.95 9.92
N ALA A 26 18.84 -25.17 10.56
CA ALA A 26 19.17 -26.47 11.15
C ALA A 26 18.35 -26.72 12.43
N GLY A 27 18.06 -27.99 12.74
CA GLY A 27 17.27 -28.34 13.91
C GLY A 27 16.87 -29.82 13.99
N MET A 28 16.05 -30.15 14.98
CA MET A 28 15.48 -31.48 15.15
C MET A 28 14.09 -31.56 14.53
N VAL A 29 13.89 -32.52 13.64
CA VAL A 29 12.60 -32.77 12.98
C VAL A 29 11.77 -33.77 13.79
N PHE A 30 10.50 -33.45 13.95
CA PHE A 30 9.47 -34.29 14.54
C PHE A 30 8.49 -34.72 13.45
N PRO A 31 8.52 -36.00 13.01
CA PRO A 31 7.56 -36.51 12.05
C PRO A 31 6.21 -36.78 12.71
N TYR A 32 5.12 -36.45 12.00
CA TYR A 32 3.76 -36.72 12.45
C TYR A 32 3.19 -37.94 11.72
N ARG A 33 2.46 -38.78 12.45
CA ARG A 33 1.91 -40.04 11.95
C ARG A 33 0.48 -40.23 12.39
N ASN A 34 -0.33 -40.84 11.53
CA ASN A 34 -1.67 -41.32 11.85
C ASN A 34 -1.59 -42.55 12.77
N LEU A 35 -2.72 -42.96 13.35
CA LEU A 35 -2.75 -44.09 14.28
C LEU A 35 -2.35 -45.43 13.63
N ASP A 36 -2.49 -45.55 12.31
CA ASP A 36 -2.06 -46.72 11.53
C ASP A 36 -0.55 -46.72 11.21
N GLY A 37 0.17 -45.65 11.56
CA GLY A 37 1.60 -45.47 11.32
C GLY A 37 1.97 -44.84 9.98
N SER A 38 1.01 -44.52 9.12
CA SER A 38 1.22 -43.72 7.92
C SER A 38 1.59 -42.27 8.27
N GLU A 39 2.28 -41.57 7.35
CA GLU A 39 2.64 -40.16 7.54
C GLU A 39 1.39 -39.28 7.44
N VAL A 40 1.27 -38.32 8.36
CA VAL A 40 0.28 -37.24 8.22
C VAL A 40 0.68 -36.40 7.02
N MET A 41 -0.27 -36.11 6.13
CA MET A 41 -0.02 -35.37 4.90
C MET A 41 -0.66 -33.98 4.96
N ASP A 42 0.12 -32.94 4.68
CA ASP A 42 -0.34 -31.56 4.54
C ASP A 42 0.18 -30.98 3.22
N ASP A 43 -0.71 -30.39 2.42
CA ASP A 43 -0.46 -29.92 1.05
C ASP A 43 0.30 -30.94 0.17
N GLY A 44 -0.08 -32.22 0.29
CA GLY A 44 0.51 -33.33 -0.47
C GLY A 44 1.92 -33.73 -0.05
N ARG A 45 2.42 -33.28 1.11
CA ARG A 45 3.74 -33.65 1.66
C ARG A 45 3.63 -34.18 3.09
N PRO A 46 4.58 -35.03 3.54
CA PRO A 46 4.63 -35.47 4.93
C PRO A 46 4.80 -34.27 5.89
N PHE A 47 3.86 -34.12 6.81
CA PHE A 47 3.87 -33.05 7.79
C PHE A 47 4.93 -33.31 8.86
N VAL A 48 5.76 -32.29 9.10
CA VAL A 48 6.78 -32.31 10.15
C VAL A 48 6.86 -30.96 10.85
N ARG A 49 7.23 -30.98 12.13
CA ARG A 49 7.61 -29.76 12.85
C ARG A 49 9.12 -29.74 13.12
N LEU A 50 9.71 -28.56 13.01
CA LEU A 50 11.15 -28.35 13.19
C LEU A 50 11.40 -27.62 14.51
N ARG A 51 12.05 -28.28 15.47
CA ARG A 51 12.63 -27.59 16.62
C ARG A 51 13.96 -26.99 16.22
N LEU A 52 14.04 -25.67 16.18
CA LEU A 52 15.23 -24.94 15.75
C LEU A 52 16.40 -25.21 16.70
N GLU A 53 17.59 -25.41 16.13
CA GLU A 53 18.84 -25.45 16.91
C GLU A 53 19.09 -24.09 17.57
N LYS A 54 18.93 -23.02 16.80
CA LYS A 54 18.99 -21.63 17.24
C LYS A 54 17.63 -20.97 17.06
N PRO A 55 16.95 -20.55 18.15
CA PRO A 55 15.67 -19.87 18.06
C PRO A 55 15.76 -18.59 17.20
N ILE A 56 14.70 -18.32 16.43
CA ILE A 56 14.53 -17.03 15.73
C ILE A 56 13.62 -16.17 16.60
N GLY A 57 14.20 -15.17 17.28
CA GLY A 57 13.48 -14.43 18.31
C GLY A 57 13.00 -15.36 19.43
N SER A 58 11.69 -15.38 19.71
CA SER A 58 11.08 -16.31 20.67
C SER A 58 10.65 -17.66 20.05
N MET A 59 10.74 -17.83 18.73
CA MET A 59 10.30 -19.04 18.04
C MET A 59 11.31 -20.17 18.25
N LYS A 60 10.93 -21.20 19.00
CA LYS A 60 11.73 -22.42 19.23
C LYS A 60 11.33 -23.59 18.33
N TYR A 61 10.08 -23.59 17.89
CA TYR A 61 9.51 -24.60 17.01
C TYR A 61 8.89 -23.90 15.82
N TYR A 62 9.18 -24.40 14.63
CA TYR A 62 8.64 -23.94 13.37
C TYR A 62 7.66 -24.97 12.81
N GLN A 63 6.57 -24.45 12.25
CA GLN A 63 5.56 -25.17 11.50
C GLN A 63 5.36 -24.40 10.17
N PRO A 64 5.21 -25.09 9.03
CA PRO A 64 4.97 -24.44 7.75
C PRO A 64 3.81 -23.42 7.79
N LYS A 65 3.97 -22.28 7.13
CA LYS A 65 2.89 -21.27 7.08
C LYS A 65 1.72 -21.81 6.25
N GLY A 66 0.52 -21.81 6.82
CA GLY A 66 -0.70 -22.26 6.14
C GLY A 66 -1.10 -23.72 6.37
N SER A 67 -0.22 -24.53 6.98
CA SER A 67 -0.55 -25.90 7.39
C SER A 67 -1.66 -25.94 8.44
N GLN A 68 -2.38 -27.06 8.51
CA GLN A 68 -3.39 -27.33 9.53
C GLN A 68 -2.74 -27.73 10.87
N PRO A 69 -3.46 -27.61 12.00
CA PRO A 69 -3.03 -28.20 13.26
C PRO A 69 -3.14 -29.74 13.18
N HIS A 70 -2.19 -30.42 13.81
CA HIS A 70 -2.14 -31.89 13.86
C HIS A 70 -1.77 -32.38 15.26
N GLY A 71 -2.31 -33.53 15.63
CA GLY A 71 -1.94 -34.24 16.86
C GLY A 71 -0.64 -35.02 16.68
N TYR A 72 0.34 -34.82 17.57
CA TYR A 72 1.55 -35.63 17.60
C TYR A 72 1.30 -36.92 18.36
N LEU A 73 1.43 -38.06 17.67
CA LEU A 73 1.30 -39.39 18.26
C LEU A 73 2.67 -40.00 18.57
N PRO A 74 3.04 -40.20 19.85
CA PRO A 74 4.25 -40.93 20.22
C PRO A 74 4.26 -42.37 19.68
N PRO A 75 5.44 -43.00 19.48
CA PRO A 75 5.55 -44.36 18.96
C PRO A 75 4.69 -45.39 19.70
N GLN A 76 4.56 -45.27 21.02
CA GLN A 76 3.79 -46.19 21.84
C GLN A 76 2.28 -46.14 21.54
N ILE A 77 1.77 -44.99 21.09
CA ILE A 77 0.39 -44.84 20.62
C ILE A 77 0.23 -45.55 19.27
N VAL A 78 1.14 -45.27 18.32
CA VAL A 78 1.13 -45.89 16.98
C VAL A 78 1.33 -47.40 17.05
N GLU A 79 2.19 -47.89 17.94
CA GLU A 79 2.45 -49.32 18.20
C GLU A 79 1.35 -49.99 19.03
N ARG A 80 0.30 -49.25 19.41
CA ARG A 80 -0.85 -49.72 20.19
C ARG A 80 -0.48 -50.41 21.51
N LYS A 81 0.47 -49.85 22.26
CA LYS A 81 0.95 -50.40 23.55
C LYS A 81 -0.02 -50.21 24.72
N PHE A 82 -1.15 -49.54 24.49
CA PHE A 82 -2.19 -49.27 25.47
C PHE A 82 -3.47 -50.04 25.12
N GLY A 83 -4.44 -50.08 26.05
CA GLY A 83 -5.69 -50.84 25.88
C GLY A 83 -6.94 -49.98 26.09
N PRO A 84 -8.08 -50.36 25.48
CA PRO A 84 -9.33 -49.63 25.59
C PRO A 84 -9.87 -49.64 27.03
N ALA A 85 -10.50 -48.55 27.45
CA ALA A 85 -11.21 -48.37 28.72
C ALA A 85 -10.41 -48.61 30.02
N ILE A 86 -9.09 -48.82 29.92
CA ILE A 86 -8.19 -49.04 31.06
C ILE A 86 -7.44 -47.75 31.44
N TYR A 87 -7.03 -46.95 30.45
CA TYR A 87 -6.12 -45.83 30.66
C TYR A 87 -6.83 -44.47 30.53
N PRO A 88 -6.44 -43.46 31.32
CA PRO A 88 -6.78 -42.07 31.01
C PRO A 88 -6.00 -41.61 29.79
N LEU A 89 -6.57 -40.69 28.99
CA LEU A 89 -5.87 -40.06 27.87
C LEU A 89 -5.39 -38.67 28.27
N VAL A 90 -4.13 -38.34 28.01
CA VAL A 90 -3.59 -36.99 28.25
C VAL A 90 -3.39 -36.25 26.94
N VAL A 91 -3.93 -35.04 26.82
CA VAL A 91 -3.67 -34.10 25.73
C VAL A 91 -2.78 -33.00 26.28
N ILE A 92 -1.58 -32.80 25.70
CA ILE A 92 -0.57 -31.92 26.29
C ILE A 92 0.16 -31.06 25.26
N GLU A 93 0.48 -29.81 25.62
CA GLU A 93 1.27 -28.92 24.77
C GLU A 93 2.72 -29.43 24.58
N GLY A 94 3.04 -29.90 23.37
CA GLY A 94 4.40 -30.24 22.93
C GLY A 94 4.71 -31.73 22.83
N GLU A 95 5.46 -32.08 21.78
CA GLU A 95 5.79 -33.44 21.36
C GLU A 95 6.65 -34.18 22.39
N LYS A 96 7.64 -33.48 22.97
CA LYS A 96 8.53 -34.06 23.99
C LYS A 96 7.79 -34.44 25.27
N LYS A 97 6.77 -33.67 25.65
CA LYS A 97 5.98 -33.94 26.85
C LYS A 97 5.08 -35.15 26.64
N ALA A 98 4.47 -35.28 25.47
CA ALA A 98 3.71 -36.47 25.09
C ALA A 98 4.60 -37.74 25.08
N LEU A 99 5.83 -37.63 24.56
CA LEU A 99 6.83 -38.73 24.63
C LEU A 99 7.16 -39.11 26.07
N ALA A 100 7.39 -38.12 26.94
CA ALA A 100 7.74 -38.39 28.33
C ALA A 100 6.60 -39.08 29.11
N LEU A 101 5.35 -38.70 28.85
CA LEU A 101 4.17 -39.33 29.45
C LEU A 101 3.95 -40.76 28.95
N THR A 102 4.11 -40.99 27.64
CA THR A 102 3.98 -42.32 27.04
C THR A 102 5.11 -43.26 27.45
N ASP A 103 6.35 -42.77 27.57
CA ASP A 103 7.46 -43.50 28.21
C ASP A 103 7.19 -43.78 29.70
N GLY A 104 6.38 -42.94 30.35
CA GLY A 104 5.92 -43.13 31.73
C GLY A 104 4.79 -44.15 31.90
N GLY A 105 4.21 -44.64 30.79
CA GLY A 105 3.10 -45.60 30.79
C GLY A 105 1.70 -44.98 30.74
N ILE A 106 1.57 -43.72 30.29
CA ILE A 106 0.27 -43.05 30.10
C ILE A 106 0.10 -42.70 28.63
N PRO A 107 -1.03 -43.06 27.99
CA PRO A 107 -1.26 -42.64 26.62
C PRO A 107 -1.43 -41.12 26.57
N ALA A 108 -0.63 -40.47 25.71
CA ALA A 108 -0.66 -39.02 25.55
C ALA A 108 -0.53 -38.60 24.09
N VAL A 109 -1.25 -37.54 23.73
CA VAL A 109 -1.20 -36.86 22.42
C VAL A 109 -0.60 -35.47 22.62
N GLY A 110 0.40 -35.13 21.81
CA GLY A 110 1.03 -33.81 21.83
C GLY A 110 0.32 -32.84 20.91
N ILE A 111 0.05 -31.62 21.35
CA ILE A 111 -0.55 -30.56 20.52
C ILE A 111 0.40 -29.37 20.32
N SER A 112 0.27 -28.68 19.18
CA SER A 112 1.08 -27.51 18.83
C SER A 112 0.50 -26.22 19.42
N GLY A 113 0.94 -25.85 20.63
CA GLY A 113 0.35 -24.74 21.37
C GLY A 113 -0.99 -25.11 22.00
N PHE A 114 -1.53 -24.26 22.88
CA PHE A 114 -2.72 -24.62 23.67
C PHE A 114 -3.98 -24.89 22.84
N TYR A 115 -4.13 -24.24 21.69
CA TYR A 115 -5.29 -24.42 20.82
C TYR A 115 -5.05 -25.42 19.68
N GLY A 116 -3.86 -26.06 19.63
CA GLY A 116 -3.48 -26.98 18.55
C GLY A 116 -4.22 -28.32 18.54
N PHE A 117 -5.35 -28.42 19.24
CA PHE A 117 -6.23 -29.59 19.28
C PHE A 117 -7.38 -29.51 18.26
N ALA A 118 -7.63 -28.35 17.65
CA ALA A 118 -8.69 -28.14 16.68
C ALA A 118 -8.27 -27.15 15.58
N ASP A 119 -8.91 -27.24 14.41
CA ASP A 119 -8.75 -26.30 13.30
C ASP A 119 -9.47 -24.95 13.55
N LYS A 120 -9.50 -24.07 12.55
CA LYS A 120 -10.10 -22.73 12.68
C LYS A 120 -11.63 -22.78 12.72
N GLU A 121 -12.20 -23.84 12.16
CA GLU A 121 -13.62 -24.15 12.11
C GLU A 121 -14.10 -24.80 13.42
N GLY A 122 -13.16 -25.23 14.27
CA GLY A 122 -13.40 -25.82 15.58
C GLY A 122 -13.50 -27.35 15.58
N ALA A 123 -13.18 -28.01 14.45
CA ALA A 123 -13.13 -29.46 14.38
C ALA A 123 -11.84 -29.98 15.03
N VAL A 124 -11.97 -31.03 15.85
CA VAL A 124 -10.83 -31.64 16.54
C VAL A 124 -9.91 -32.31 15.52
N VAL A 125 -8.60 -32.26 15.77
CA VAL A 125 -7.62 -32.86 14.86
C VAL A 125 -7.86 -34.38 14.74
N PRO A 126 -7.84 -34.96 13.52
CA PRO A 126 -8.20 -36.36 13.31
C PRO A 126 -7.37 -37.34 14.15
N GLU A 127 -6.09 -37.05 14.35
CA GLU A 127 -5.19 -37.95 15.10
C GLU A 127 -5.60 -38.07 16.57
N LEU A 128 -6.22 -37.02 17.14
CA LEU A 128 -6.72 -37.06 18.51
C LEU A 128 -8.05 -37.84 18.60
N GLU A 129 -8.95 -37.65 17.64
CA GLU A 129 -10.22 -38.40 17.58
C GLU A 129 -9.96 -39.91 17.44
N GLU A 130 -9.09 -40.30 16.50
CA GLU A 130 -8.72 -41.71 16.28
C GLU A 130 -8.15 -42.38 17.55
N VAL A 131 -7.31 -41.65 18.30
CA VAL A 131 -6.73 -42.16 19.54
C VAL A 131 -7.78 -42.28 20.63
N ALA A 132 -8.67 -41.31 20.76
CA ALA A 132 -9.74 -41.37 21.76
C ALA A 132 -10.75 -42.48 21.47
N ASP A 133 -11.12 -42.69 20.21
CA ASP A 133 -11.99 -43.78 19.78
C ASP A 133 -11.38 -45.15 20.06
N TRP A 134 -10.06 -45.27 19.88
CA TRP A 134 -9.32 -46.50 20.20
C TRP A 134 -9.15 -46.73 21.70
N ILE A 135 -8.71 -45.72 22.45
CA ILE A 135 -8.43 -45.82 23.90
C ILE A 135 -9.73 -45.88 24.71
N GLN A 136 -10.82 -45.32 24.21
CA GLN A 136 -12.10 -45.18 24.92
C GLN A 136 -11.90 -44.71 26.38
N PRO A 137 -11.20 -43.58 26.60
CA PRO A 137 -10.77 -43.17 27.93
C PRO A 137 -11.99 -42.81 28.79
N ARG A 138 -11.99 -43.24 30.05
CA ARG A 138 -13.01 -42.79 31.02
C ARG A 138 -12.86 -41.32 31.37
N GLN A 139 -11.64 -40.80 31.29
CA GLN A 139 -11.28 -39.41 31.59
C GLN A 139 -10.20 -38.95 30.62
N VAL A 140 -10.36 -37.72 30.14
CA VAL A 140 -9.38 -37.03 29.30
C VAL A 140 -8.78 -35.89 30.09
N PHE A 141 -7.46 -35.80 30.15
CA PHE A 141 -6.74 -34.75 30.85
C PHE A 141 -6.16 -33.75 29.87
N PHE A 142 -6.57 -32.49 29.95
CA PHE A 142 -5.90 -31.38 29.29
C PHE A 142 -4.76 -30.88 30.17
N ALA A 143 -3.53 -31.03 29.72
CA ALA A 143 -2.33 -30.89 30.54
C ALA A 143 -1.37 -29.81 30.04
N GLY A 144 -0.66 -29.19 30.98
CA GLY A 144 0.38 -28.21 30.69
C GLY A 144 1.52 -28.22 31.70
N ASP A 145 2.54 -27.39 31.43
CA ASP A 145 3.65 -27.12 32.35
C ASP A 145 3.17 -26.42 33.62
N ARG A 146 4.02 -26.35 34.66
CA ARG A 146 3.63 -25.73 35.93
C ARG A 146 3.21 -24.26 35.81
N ASP A 147 3.75 -23.52 34.84
CA ASP A 147 3.49 -22.09 34.66
C ASP A 147 2.12 -21.79 34.02
N VAL A 148 1.43 -22.80 33.51
CA VAL A 148 0.07 -22.62 32.96
C VAL A 148 -0.94 -22.25 34.05
N VAL A 149 -0.66 -22.57 35.32
CA VAL A 149 -1.46 -22.10 36.47
C VAL A 149 -1.54 -20.57 36.53
N PHE A 150 -0.56 -19.88 35.96
CA PHE A 150 -0.46 -18.42 35.88
C PHE A 150 -0.81 -17.88 34.49
N ASN A 151 -1.45 -18.68 33.64
CA ASN A 151 -1.74 -18.31 32.26
C ASN A 151 -3.23 -18.47 31.93
N ALA A 152 -3.97 -17.36 31.92
CA ALA A 152 -5.41 -17.36 31.60
C ALA A 152 -5.74 -17.99 30.23
N GLN A 153 -4.83 -17.92 29.24
CA GLN A 153 -5.04 -18.54 27.93
C GLN A 153 -5.10 -20.07 28.00
N PHE A 154 -4.42 -20.69 28.97
CA PHE A 154 -4.47 -22.15 29.12
C PHE A 154 -5.86 -22.60 29.60
N SER A 155 -6.45 -21.88 30.56
CA SER A 155 -7.82 -22.18 31.02
C SER A 155 -8.86 -21.92 29.94
N ASP A 156 -8.69 -20.88 29.11
CA ASP A 156 -9.53 -20.65 27.93
C ASP A 156 -9.41 -21.80 26.92
N ALA A 157 -8.19 -22.23 26.61
CA ALA A 157 -7.96 -23.36 25.71
C ALA A 157 -8.55 -24.67 26.27
N ALA A 158 -8.38 -24.95 27.57
CA ALA A 158 -8.95 -26.13 28.21
C ALA A 158 -10.49 -26.11 28.20
N PHE A 159 -11.10 -24.95 28.40
CA PHE A 159 -12.55 -24.77 28.34
C PHE A 159 -13.08 -25.02 26.92
N ARG A 160 -12.40 -24.49 25.90
CA ARG A 160 -12.75 -24.75 24.48
C ARG A 160 -12.51 -26.21 24.09
N PHE A 161 -11.46 -26.83 24.62
CA PHE A 161 -11.19 -28.25 24.39
C PHE A 161 -12.34 -29.12 24.91
N ARG A 162 -12.86 -28.83 26.11
CA ARG A 162 -14.07 -29.47 26.63
C ARG A 162 -15.27 -29.32 25.68
N GLU A 163 -15.49 -28.13 25.12
CA GLU A 163 -16.58 -27.89 24.18
C GLU A 163 -16.41 -28.64 22.85
N ALA A 164 -15.18 -28.73 22.35
CA ALA A 164 -14.83 -29.46 21.14
C ALA A 164 -14.86 -30.99 21.35
N PHE A 165 -14.81 -31.45 22.60
CA PHE A 165 -14.74 -32.86 22.97
C PHE A 165 -15.87 -33.32 23.93
N PRO A 166 -17.15 -33.07 23.58
CA PRO A 166 -18.27 -33.09 24.52
C PRO A 166 -18.66 -34.48 25.03
N ASN A 167 -18.21 -35.55 24.37
CA ASN A 167 -18.53 -36.93 24.76
C ASN A 167 -17.58 -37.50 25.83
N HIS A 168 -16.63 -36.69 26.31
CA HIS A 168 -15.61 -37.12 27.24
C HIS A 168 -15.61 -36.24 28.49
N HIS A 169 -15.36 -36.88 29.64
CA HIS A 169 -15.15 -36.17 30.89
C HIS A 169 -13.76 -35.52 30.90
N VAL A 170 -13.71 -34.19 30.81
CA VAL A 170 -12.45 -33.44 30.68
C VAL A 170 -12.02 -32.90 32.02
N ARG A 171 -10.80 -33.26 32.43
CA ARG A 171 -10.12 -32.71 33.61
C ARG A 171 -8.91 -31.90 33.18
N VAL A 172 -8.59 -30.85 33.93
CA VAL A 172 -7.44 -29.99 33.66
C VAL A 172 -6.38 -30.24 34.71
N MET A 173 -5.15 -30.48 34.27
CA MET A 173 -4.01 -30.66 35.16
C MET A 173 -2.80 -29.89 34.67
N CYS A 174 -1.84 -29.69 35.56
CA CYS A 174 -0.53 -29.19 35.20
C CYS A 174 0.52 -29.81 36.11
N VAL A 175 1.79 -29.65 35.74
CA VAL A 175 2.89 -30.07 36.60
C VAL A 175 2.77 -29.35 37.96
N PRO A 176 2.78 -30.08 39.09
CA PRO A 176 2.63 -29.48 40.40
C PRO A 176 3.73 -28.45 40.70
N LEU A 177 3.41 -27.37 41.40
CA LEU A 177 4.38 -26.34 41.78
C LEU A 177 5.51 -26.85 42.70
N LYS A 178 5.30 -28.02 43.34
CA LYS A 178 6.32 -28.72 44.15
C LYS A 178 7.21 -29.67 43.35
N ALA A 179 6.93 -29.87 42.07
CA ALA A 179 7.68 -30.80 41.23
C ALA A 179 9.09 -30.24 40.95
N PRO A 180 10.10 -31.12 40.79
CA PRO A 180 11.50 -30.71 40.69
C PRO A 180 11.80 -29.86 39.45
N GLU A 181 11.02 -30.00 38.39
CA GLU A 181 11.24 -29.34 37.10
C GLU A 181 9.94 -28.75 36.54
N LYS A 182 10.07 -27.92 35.49
CA LYS A 182 8.96 -27.16 34.91
C LYS A 182 7.92 -28.02 34.18
N GLY A 183 8.38 -28.93 33.34
CA GLY A 183 7.55 -29.74 32.45
C GLY A 183 7.64 -31.24 32.74
N PHE A 184 6.69 -32.01 32.20
CA PHE A 184 6.66 -33.46 32.41
C PHE A 184 7.89 -34.15 31.79
N ASP A 185 8.42 -33.64 30.67
CA ASP A 185 9.64 -34.15 30.04
C ASP A 185 10.90 -33.87 30.87
N ASP A 186 11.01 -32.66 31.42
CA ASP A 186 12.11 -32.31 32.32
C ASP A 186 12.02 -33.09 33.65
N CYS A 187 10.82 -33.23 34.22
CA CYS A 187 10.59 -34.04 35.42
C CYS A 187 10.98 -35.51 35.16
N ARG A 188 10.55 -36.09 34.03
CA ARG A 188 10.90 -37.46 33.65
C ARG A 188 12.42 -37.63 33.55
N ARG A 189 13.11 -36.63 32.96
CA ARG A 189 14.57 -36.62 32.82
C ARG A 189 15.27 -36.56 34.18
N ALA A 190 14.76 -35.76 35.13
CA ALA A 190 15.32 -35.64 36.47
C ALA A 190 15.35 -37.00 37.21
N TYR A 191 14.36 -37.86 36.98
CA TYR A 191 14.28 -39.20 37.58
C TYR A 191 14.96 -40.32 36.77
N LYS A 192 15.58 -40.03 35.62
CA LYS A 192 16.30 -41.00 34.77
C LYS A 192 15.45 -42.28 34.50
N ASP A 193 15.98 -43.46 34.81
CA ASP A 193 15.29 -44.75 34.62
C ASP A 193 14.28 -45.08 35.74
N ASP A 194 14.20 -44.29 36.81
CA ASP A 194 13.24 -44.49 37.90
C ASP A 194 11.84 -43.97 37.52
N ASN A 195 11.07 -44.84 36.85
CA ASN A 195 9.69 -44.52 36.50
C ASN A 195 8.79 -44.35 37.74
N LYS A 196 9.13 -44.96 38.88
CA LYS A 196 8.32 -44.84 40.10
C LYS A 196 8.44 -43.44 40.70
N GLY A 197 9.65 -42.87 40.72
CA GLY A 197 9.87 -41.48 41.18
C GLY A 197 9.07 -40.47 40.36
N PHE A 198 9.12 -40.56 39.03
CA PHE A 198 8.32 -39.71 38.14
C PHE A 198 6.81 -39.83 38.40
N VAL A 199 6.31 -41.06 38.55
CA VAL A 199 4.89 -41.30 38.82
C VAL A 199 4.46 -40.79 40.20
N MET A 200 5.25 -41.03 41.24
CA MET A 200 4.87 -40.68 42.62
C MET A 200 5.00 -39.20 42.94
N GLU A 201 6.02 -38.52 42.40
CA GLU A 201 6.33 -37.14 42.77
C GLU A 201 5.80 -36.09 41.78
N CYS A 202 5.57 -36.47 40.52
CA CYS A 202 5.06 -35.55 39.50
C CYS A 202 3.63 -35.91 39.08
N LEU A 203 3.42 -37.11 38.55
CA LEU A 203 2.14 -37.47 37.93
C LEU A 203 0.99 -37.67 38.93
N SER A 204 1.19 -38.50 39.95
CA SER A 204 0.14 -38.79 40.94
C SER A 204 -0.35 -37.51 41.64
N PRO A 205 0.54 -36.57 42.04
CA PRO A 205 0.10 -35.28 42.55
C PRO A 205 -0.58 -34.42 41.47
N ALA A 206 -0.15 -34.43 40.21
CA ALA A 206 -0.83 -33.71 39.13
C ALA A 206 -2.28 -34.20 38.94
N LEU A 207 -2.49 -35.52 38.95
CA LEU A 207 -3.82 -36.13 38.88
C LEU A 207 -4.67 -35.78 40.10
N THR A 208 -4.07 -35.80 41.30
CA THR A 208 -4.76 -35.44 42.55
C THR A 208 -5.20 -33.97 42.57
N LEU A 209 -4.38 -33.08 42.02
CA LEU A 209 -4.63 -31.64 41.96
C LEU A 209 -5.43 -31.23 40.71
N SER A 210 -5.82 -32.18 39.87
CA SER A 210 -6.58 -31.89 38.66
C SER A 210 -7.99 -31.40 38.97
N VAL A 211 -8.45 -30.42 38.22
CA VAL A 211 -9.77 -29.81 38.36
C VAL A 211 -10.70 -30.34 37.28
N ASP A 212 -11.96 -30.52 37.61
CA ASP A 212 -12.97 -30.97 36.66
C ASP A 212 -13.41 -29.79 35.79
N ALA A 213 -13.24 -29.87 34.46
CA ALA A 213 -13.62 -28.76 33.59
C ALA A 213 -15.15 -28.61 33.49
N ASP A 214 -15.91 -29.67 33.77
CA ASP A 214 -17.37 -29.68 33.68
C ASP A 214 -18.04 -28.94 34.85
N ASP A 215 -17.32 -28.77 35.97
CA ASP A 215 -17.80 -28.08 37.17
C ASP A 215 -17.88 -26.55 37.01
N PHE A 216 -17.32 -25.99 35.93
CA PHE A 216 -17.15 -24.54 35.77
C PHE A 216 -17.88 -23.99 34.54
N ALA A 217 -18.56 -22.86 34.73
CA ALA A 217 -19.34 -22.18 33.69
C ALA A 217 -18.51 -21.19 32.86
N SER A 218 -17.30 -20.83 33.30
CA SER A 218 -16.43 -19.90 32.58
C SER A 218 -14.95 -20.29 32.64
N PRO A 219 -14.15 -19.90 31.63
CA PRO A 219 -12.69 -20.04 31.67
C PRO A 219 -12.04 -19.36 32.88
N GLY A 220 -12.63 -18.26 33.35
CA GLY A 220 -12.15 -17.52 34.51
C GLY A 220 -12.27 -18.34 35.79
N ASP A 221 -13.42 -18.97 36.02
CA ASP A 221 -13.64 -19.82 37.19
C ASP A 221 -12.73 -21.06 37.18
N LEU A 222 -12.54 -21.66 36.00
CA LEU A 222 -11.61 -22.77 35.81
C LEU A 222 -10.16 -22.36 36.13
N ALA A 223 -9.73 -21.16 35.73
CA ALA A 223 -8.41 -20.63 36.08
C ALA A 223 -8.24 -20.45 37.60
N ILE A 224 -9.28 -19.98 38.29
CA ILE A 224 -9.26 -19.83 39.75
C ILE A 224 -9.25 -21.18 40.45
N ALA A 225 -10.00 -22.16 39.95
CA ALA A 225 -9.98 -23.52 40.47
C ALA A 225 -8.57 -24.14 40.36
N LEU A 226 -7.94 -24.01 39.18
CA LEU A 226 -6.58 -24.51 38.94
C LEU A 226 -5.55 -23.82 39.86
N LEU A 227 -5.68 -22.50 40.06
CA LEU A 227 -4.85 -21.76 41.01
C LEU A 227 -5.08 -22.23 42.45
N ASN A 228 -6.33 -22.33 42.88
CA ASN A 228 -6.70 -22.70 44.25
C ASN A 228 -6.26 -24.12 44.62
N ALA A 229 -6.29 -25.05 43.67
CA ALA A 229 -5.77 -26.41 43.88
C ALA A 229 -4.28 -26.38 44.31
N GLN A 230 -3.50 -25.42 43.81
CA GLN A 230 -2.07 -25.30 44.11
C GLN A 230 -1.71 -24.18 45.09
N ALA A 231 -2.66 -23.28 45.39
CA ALA A 231 -2.48 -22.15 46.30
C ALA A 231 -1.86 -22.53 47.65
N PRO A 232 -2.16 -23.69 48.28
CA PRO A 232 -1.53 -24.12 49.52
C PRO A 232 0.01 -24.28 49.47
N LEU A 233 0.62 -24.36 48.28
CA LEU A 233 2.07 -24.42 48.11
C LEU A 233 2.72 -23.04 48.01
N LEU A 234 1.97 -22.01 47.60
CA LEU A 234 2.50 -20.66 47.38
C LEU A 234 3.02 -20.06 48.70
N GLY A 235 4.21 -19.46 48.65
CA GLY A 235 4.90 -18.86 49.81
C GLY A 235 5.48 -19.88 50.79
N THR A 236 5.62 -21.15 50.39
CA THR A 236 6.19 -22.21 51.24
C THR A 236 7.48 -22.76 50.64
N GLU A 237 8.37 -23.31 51.48
CA GLU A 237 9.61 -23.98 51.05
C GLU A 237 9.38 -25.19 50.13
N ARG A 238 8.14 -25.68 50.04
CA ARG A 238 7.76 -26.79 49.14
C ARG A 238 7.47 -26.32 47.72
N CYS A 239 7.34 -25.02 47.49
CA CYS A 239 7.19 -24.47 46.14
C CYS A 239 8.56 -24.44 45.45
N SER A 240 8.61 -24.95 44.22
CA SER A 240 9.83 -24.94 43.40
C SER A 240 9.99 -23.66 42.57
N LEU A 241 9.14 -22.65 42.80
CA LEU A 241 9.26 -21.29 42.27
C LEU A 241 9.65 -20.35 43.40
N SER A 242 10.48 -19.37 43.08
CA SER A 242 10.77 -18.25 43.98
C SER A 242 9.53 -17.37 44.21
N ASP A 243 9.51 -16.62 45.30
CA ASP A 243 8.42 -15.71 45.61
C ASP A 243 8.19 -14.68 44.50
N ASP A 244 9.25 -14.18 43.87
CA ASP A 244 9.16 -13.21 42.77
C ASP A 244 8.53 -13.84 41.52
N GLU A 245 8.88 -15.07 41.17
CA GLU A 245 8.26 -15.80 40.06
C GLU A 245 6.76 -16.03 40.30
N VAL A 246 6.37 -16.33 41.55
CA VAL A 246 4.96 -16.48 41.92
C VAL A 246 4.23 -15.14 41.84
N ARG A 247 4.81 -14.04 42.36
CA ARG A 247 4.22 -12.69 42.28
C ARG A 247 4.00 -12.28 40.81
N GLU A 248 5.00 -12.46 39.95
CA GLU A 248 4.90 -12.19 38.52
C GLU A 248 3.81 -13.06 37.87
N GLY A 249 3.75 -14.35 38.23
CA GLY A 249 2.73 -15.28 37.76
C GLY A 249 1.30 -14.85 38.13
N LEU A 250 1.06 -14.45 39.38
CA LEU A 250 -0.25 -13.97 39.83
C LEU A 250 -0.66 -12.67 39.11
N VAL A 251 0.28 -11.74 38.92
CA VAL A 251 0.05 -10.52 38.13
C VAL A 251 -0.29 -10.86 36.67
N LYS A 252 0.45 -11.79 36.06
CA LYS A 252 0.21 -12.27 34.69
C LYS A 252 -1.18 -12.89 34.55
N LEU A 253 -1.58 -13.74 35.49
CA LEU A 253 -2.90 -14.37 35.50
C LEU A 253 -4.01 -13.34 35.62
N ALA A 254 -3.93 -12.45 36.61
CA ALA A 254 -4.95 -11.42 36.84
C ALA A 254 -5.07 -10.44 35.65
N ALA A 255 -3.95 -10.05 35.04
CA ALA A 255 -3.96 -9.21 33.84
C ALA A 255 -4.59 -9.94 32.64
N GLY A 256 -4.28 -11.23 32.45
CA GLY A 256 -4.90 -12.06 31.42
C GLY A 256 -6.42 -12.20 31.61
N LEU A 257 -6.87 -12.46 32.83
CA LEU A 257 -8.29 -12.54 33.18
C LEU A 257 -9.03 -11.21 32.96
N LYS A 258 -8.43 -10.07 33.34
CA LYS A 258 -9.01 -8.75 33.02
C LYS A 258 -9.07 -8.49 31.51
N PHE A 259 -8.05 -8.92 30.77
CA PHE A 259 -8.02 -8.79 29.32
C PHE A 259 -9.14 -9.58 28.64
N SER A 260 -9.52 -10.74 29.20
CA SER A 260 -10.66 -11.56 28.75
C SER A 260 -11.99 -11.23 29.45
N ASN A 261 -12.13 -10.02 30.02
CA ASN A 261 -13.32 -9.54 30.72
C ASN A 261 -13.77 -10.35 31.97
N ALA A 262 -12.89 -11.17 32.54
CA ALA A 262 -13.13 -11.95 33.75
C ALA A 262 -12.66 -11.20 35.03
N SER A 263 -13.13 -9.97 35.23
CA SER A 263 -12.69 -9.11 36.34
C SER A 263 -12.94 -9.71 37.73
N GLY A 264 -14.05 -10.45 37.91
CA GLY A 264 -14.36 -11.14 39.16
C GLY A 264 -13.31 -12.20 39.52
N ALA A 265 -12.89 -12.99 38.52
CA ALA A 265 -11.81 -13.96 38.68
C ALA A 265 -10.48 -13.27 39.02
N ALA A 266 -10.15 -12.16 38.33
CA ALA A 266 -8.94 -11.39 38.63
C ALA A 266 -8.91 -10.84 40.08
N ASP A 267 -10.07 -10.49 40.64
CA ASP A 267 -10.17 -10.09 42.05
C ASP A 267 -9.94 -11.25 43.02
N GLN A 268 -10.26 -12.49 42.65
CA GLN A 268 -9.89 -13.68 43.43
C GLN A 268 -8.38 -13.92 43.42
N VAL A 269 -7.70 -13.75 42.27
CA VAL A 269 -6.23 -13.84 42.20
C VAL A 269 -5.56 -12.82 43.14
N LYS A 270 -6.12 -11.60 43.21
CA LYS A 270 -5.66 -10.55 44.14
C LYS A 270 -5.77 -10.99 45.60
N LEU A 271 -6.84 -11.68 45.99
CA LEU A 271 -6.99 -12.23 47.34
C LEU A 271 -5.94 -13.30 47.64
N VAL A 272 -5.64 -14.18 46.67
CA VAL A 272 -4.56 -15.18 46.79
C VAL A 272 -3.20 -14.49 46.92
N ALA A 273 -2.93 -13.44 46.14
CA ALA A 273 -1.68 -12.68 46.23
C ALA A 273 -1.50 -11.98 47.60
N GLU A 274 -2.57 -11.43 48.15
CA GLU A 274 -2.58 -10.81 49.48
C GLU A 274 -2.38 -11.86 50.59
N ASP A 275 -3.11 -12.97 50.54
CA ASP A 275 -3.05 -14.01 51.57
C ASP A 275 -1.72 -14.78 51.55
N ARG A 276 -1.30 -15.25 50.38
CA ARG A 276 -0.18 -16.18 50.22
C ARG A 276 1.17 -15.49 50.05
N MET A 277 1.19 -14.35 49.35
CA MET A 277 2.42 -13.63 49.03
C MET A 277 2.57 -12.31 49.81
N LYS A 278 1.57 -11.92 50.60
CA LYS A 278 1.59 -10.64 51.37
C LYS A 278 1.81 -9.43 50.46
N MET A 279 1.34 -9.48 49.22
CA MET A 279 1.39 -8.34 48.29
C MET A 279 0.43 -7.25 48.73
N ALA A 280 0.87 -5.98 48.73
CA ALA A 280 -0.03 -4.87 48.97
C ALA A 280 -1.02 -4.74 47.81
N ARG A 281 -2.31 -4.49 48.09
CA ARG A 281 -3.35 -4.35 47.05
C ARG A 281 -3.03 -3.26 46.03
N SER A 282 -2.43 -2.15 46.48
CA SER A 282 -2.04 -1.02 45.62
C SER A 282 -0.93 -1.40 44.64
N GLU A 283 0.08 -2.11 45.13
CA GLU A 283 1.19 -2.66 44.33
C GLU A 283 0.65 -3.65 43.28
N PHE A 284 -0.10 -4.67 43.71
CA PHE A 284 -0.68 -5.65 42.80
C PHE A 284 -1.55 -5.01 41.70
N ASN A 285 -2.41 -4.05 42.06
CA ASN A 285 -3.26 -3.37 41.09
C ASN A 285 -2.47 -2.52 40.08
N ARG A 286 -1.36 -1.89 40.51
CA ARG A 286 -0.47 -1.14 39.62
C ARG A 286 0.18 -2.09 38.62
N ASP A 287 0.77 -3.17 39.10
CA ASP A 287 1.51 -4.11 38.26
C ASP A 287 0.58 -4.85 37.28
N VAL A 288 -0.63 -5.21 37.72
CA VAL A 288 -1.70 -5.74 36.85
C VAL A 288 -2.11 -4.72 35.79
N LYS A 289 -2.23 -3.42 36.14
CA LYS A 289 -2.58 -2.37 35.19
C LYS A 289 -1.49 -2.19 34.12
N GLU A 290 -0.23 -2.19 34.52
CA GLU A 290 0.91 -2.11 33.59
C GLU A 290 0.92 -3.30 32.63
N ARG A 291 0.76 -4.52 33.16
CA ARG A 291 0.70 -5.74 32.35
C ARG A 291 -0.51 -5.76 31.41
N LEU A 292 -1.68 -5.35 31.88
CA LEU A 292 -2.90 -5.26 31.07
C LEU A 292 -2.73 -4.25 29.92
N THR A 293 -2.08 -3.11 30.18
CA THR A 293 -1.77 -2.09 29.17
C THR A 293 -0.86 -2.67 28.08
N PHE A 294 0.16 -3.43 28.48
CA PHE A 294 1.03 -4.16 27.55
C PHE A 294 0.26 -5.17 26.69
N LEU A 295 -0.65 -5.95 27.29
CA LEU A 295 -1.48 -6.93 26.56
C LEU A 295 -2.39 -6.24 25.54
N LYS A 296 -3.08 -5.15 25.92
CA LYS A 296 -3.93 -4.36 25.01
C LYS A 296 -3.14 -3.80 23.84
N ARG A 297 -1.94 -3.26 24.09
CA ARG A 297 -1.07 -2.72 23.04
C ARG A 297 -0.67 -3.81 22.05
N LYS A 298 -0.16 -4.94 22.55
CA LYS A 298 0.25 -6.08 21.73
C LYS A 298 -0.92 -6.63 20.91
N ALA A 299 -2.12 -6.68 21.48
CA ALA A 299 -3.32 -7.14 20.78
C ALA A 299 -3.70 -6.22 19.61
N ILE A 300 -3.63 -4.90 19.78
CA ILE A 300 -3.89 -3.94 18.68
C ILE A 300 -2.84 -4.10 17.58
N ASP A 301 -1.56 -4.21 17.95
CA ASP A 301 -0.45 -4.27 17.00
C ASP A 301 -0.46 -5.59 16.20
N SER A 302 -0.79 -6.70 16.86
CA SER A 302 -0.90 -8.03 16.21
C SER A 302 -2.19 -8.24 15.41
N SER A 303 -3.17 -7.35 15.54
CA SER A 303 -4.42 -7.41 14.77
C SER A 303 -4.42 -6.47 13.56
N ALA A 304 -3.31 -5.79 13.29
CA ALA A 304 -3.09 -5.09 12.04
C ALA A 304 -2.80 -6.13 10.93
N PRO A 305 -3.47 -6.06 9.77
CA PRO A 305 -3.12 -6.86 8.60
C PRO A 305 -1.65 -6.66 8.19
N ASP A 306 -1.07 -7.67 7.53
CA ASP A 306 0.28 -7.55 6.94
C ASP A 306 0.34 -6.33 6.02
N GLY A 307 1.29 -5.41 6.30
CA GLY A 307 1.49 -4.17 5.54
C GLY A 307 0.70 -2.95 6.05
N ALA A 308 -0.25 -3.12 6.98
CA ALA A 308 -0.96 -1.99 7.57
C ALA A 308 -0.07 -1.23 8.59
N VAL A 309 -0.17 0.10 8.58
CA VAL A 309 0.58 0.98 9.49
C VAL A 309 -0.22 1.20 10.78
N VAL A 310 0.36 0.90 11.93
CA VAL A 310 -0.26 1.23 13.23
C VAL A 310 0.09 2.67 13.60
N VAL A 311 -0.92 3.55 13.64
CA VAL A 311 -0.74 4.98 13.90
C VAL A 311 -1.26 5.33 15.29
N ASN A 312 -0.39 5.92 16.12
CA ASN A 312 -0.74 6.37 17.46
C ASN A 312 -1.10 7.86 17.48
N LEU A 313 -2.39 8.17 17.62
CA LEU A 313 -2.88 9.56 17.68
C LEU A 313 -2.47 10.30 18.97
N GLY A 314 -1.89 9.60 19.95
CA GLY A 314 -1.29 10.22 21.14
C GLY A 314 0.13 10.76 20.93
N GLU A 315 0.76 10.49 19.78
CA GLU A 315 2.09 11.02 19.44
C GLU A 315 2.01 12.48 18.97
N GLN A 316 3.18 13.11 18.80
CA GLN A 316 3.23 14.47 18.24
C GLN A 316 2.60 14.50 16.85
N ASN A 317 1.86 15.57 16.55
CA ASN A 317 1.15 15.71 15.28
C ASN A 317 2.05 15.52 14.05
N SER A 318 3.28 16.01 14.09
CA SER A 318 4.26 15.82 13.01
C SER A 318 4.63 14.36 12.75
N VAL A 319 4.63 13.51 13.79
CA VAL A 319 5.04 12.11 13.70
C VAL A 319 3.90 11.27 13.13
N TRP A 320 2.73 11.32 13.74
CA TRP A 320 1.63 10.44 13.33
C TRP A 320 1.03 10.84 11.99
N THR A 321 1.02 12.14 11.63
CA THR A 321 0.56 12.58 10.30
C THR A 321 1.52 12.15 9.20
N ALA A 322 2.84 12.17 9.45
CA ALA A 322 3.82 11.64 8.50
C ALA A 322 3.64 10.14 8.28
N ALA A 323 3.41 9.36 9.35
CA ALA A 323 3.11 7.93 9.24
C ALA A 323 1.81 7.67 8.44
N ALA A 324 0.77 8.48 8.64
CA ALA A 324 -0.48 8.38 7.89
C ALA A 324 -0.29 8.73 6.40
N LEU A 325 0.55 9.72 6.08
CA LEU A 325 0.90 10.07 4.70
C LEU A 325 1.74 8.98 4.01
N ASP A 326 2.71 8.41 4.74
CA ASP A 326 3.54 7.31 4.22
C ASP A 326 2.69 6.08 3.86
N ALA A 327 1.65 5.80 4.64
CA ALA A 327 0.71 4.69 4.39
C ALA A 327 -0.09 4.82 3.08
N ILE A 328 -0.22 6.03 2.53
CA ILE A 328 -1.01 6.30 1.32
C ILE A 328 -0.18 6.85 0.15
N LYS A 329 1.14 6.91 0.28
CA LYS A 329 2.02 7.57 -0.70
C LYS A 329 1.93 6.94 -2.10
N GLU A 330 1.64 5.64 -2.18
CA GLU A 330 1.56 4.92 -3.46
C GLU A 330 0.22 5.12 -4.18
N GLU A 331 -0.80 5.61 -3.49
CA GLU A 331 -2.16 5.81 -4.03
C GLU A 331 -2.49 7.29 -4.24
N THR A 332 -1.62 8.19 -3.77
CA THR A 332 -1.83 9.65 -3.80
C THR A 332 -0.67 10.39 -4.44
N PHE A 333 -0.93 11.64 -4.81
CA PHE A 333 0.04 12.57 -5.39
C PHE A 333 -0.12 13.94 -4.75
N VAL A 334 0.84 14.83 -4.97
CA VAL A 334 0.71 16.26 -4.64
C VAL A 334 0.68 17.07 -5.92
N PHE A 335 -0.41 17.79 -6.16
CA PHE A 335 -0.58 18.67 -7.33
C PHE A 335 -1.13 20.02 -6.88
N GLY A 336 -0.48 21.12 -7.26
CA GLY A 336 -0.86 22.46 -6.79
C GLY A 336 -0.92 22.59 -5.27
N GLU A 337 0.13 22.09 -4.59
CA GLU A 337 0.25 22.00 -3.12
C GLU A 337 -0.81 21.16 -2.39
N LYS A 338 -1.68 20.49 -3.12
CA LYS A 338 -2.80 19.71 -2.58
C LYS A 338 -2.55 18.22 -2.71
N LEU A 339 -3.02 17.47 -1.72
CA LEU A 339 -3.08 16.03 -1.82
C LEU A 339 -4.22 15.64 -2.77
N VAL A 340 -3.88 14.89 -3.81
CA VAL A 340 -4.82 14.48 -4.85
C VAL A 340 -4.76 12.97 -5.09
N GLN A 341 -5.86 12.42 -5.56
CA GLN A 341 -5.95 11.09 -6.12
C GLN A 341 -6.14 11.18 -7.63
N LEU A 342 -5.55 10.25 -8.38
CA LEU A 342 -5.76 10.16 -9.82
C LEU A 342 -7.08 9.43 -10.11
N GLY A 343 -8.05 10.13 -10.69
CA GLY A 343 -9.31 9.56 -11.17
C GLY A 343 -9.42 9.55 -12.69
N ASN A 344 -10.59 9.17 -13.21
CA ASN A 344 -10.86 9.09 -14.66
C ASN A 344 -10.76 10.44 -15.39
N SER A 345 -10.94 11.55 -14.68
CA SER A 345 -10.93 12.91 -15.23
C SER A 345 -9.67 13.70 -14.92
N GLY A 346 -8.60 13.01 -14.47
CA GLY A 346 -7.36 13.62 -13.98
C GLY A 346 -7.32 13.68 -12.45
N PHE A 347 -6.59 14.65 -11.91
CA PHE A 347 -6.45 14.79 -10.46
C PHE A 347 -7.74 15.25 -9.77
N GLN A 348 -8.00 14.65 -8.61
CA GLN A 348 -9.11 14.99 -7.72
C GLN A 348 -8.55 15.31 -6.33
N GLU A 349 -8.82 16.52 -5.84
CA GLU A 349 -8.41 16.94 -4.50
C GLU A 349 -9.11 16.14 -3.42
N MET A 350 -8.35 15.73 -2.41
CA MET A 350 -8.88 15.07 -1.22
C MET A 350 -9.17 16.12 -0.14
N ASP A 351 -10.45 16.37 0.12
CA ASP A 351 -10.83 17.15 1.30
C ASP A 351 -10.60 16.37 2.60
N ALA A 352 -10.65 17.06 3.75
CA ALA A 352 -10.34 16.46 5.05
C ALA A 352 -11.24 15.26 5.40
N LYS A 353 -12.50 15.30 4.98
CA LYS A 353 -13.47 14.23 5.25
C LYS A 353 -13.19 13.00 4.39
N THR A 354 -12.94 13.22 3.11
CA THR A 354 -12.61 12.18 2.13
C THR A 354 -11.28 11.54 2.49
N LEU A 355 -10.28 12.33 2.86
CA LEU A 355 -8.99 11.83 3.34
C LEU A 355 -9.14 10.98 4.61
N ALA A 356 -9.93 11.45 5.59
CA ALA A 356 -10.17 10.69 6.81
C ALA A 356 -10.78 9.32 6.50
N ALA A 357 -11.81 9.28 5.67
CA ALA A 357 -12.46 8.03 5.26
C ALA A 357 -11.54 7.12 4.43
N PHE A 358 -10.67 7.69 3.60
CA PHE A 358 -9.75 6.93 2.75
C PHE A 358 -8.64 6.25 3.55
N ILE A 359 -8.08 6.94 4.56
CA ILE A 359 -7.01 6.39 5.40
C ILE A 359 -7.57 5.45 6.48
N ASP A 360 -8.79 5.68 6.96
CA ASP A 360 -9.47 4.84 7.97
C ASP A 360 -9.98 3.51 7.39
N ASP A 361 -9.10 2.80 6.69
CA ASP A 361 -9.23 1.45 6.16
C ASP A 361 -8.23 0.56 6.92
N PRO A 362 -8.68 -0.50 7.61
CA PRO A 362 -7.80 -1.42 8.34
C PRO A 362 -6.69 -2.06 7.50
N ARG A 363 -6.83 -2.10 6.17
CA ARG A 363 -5.79 -2.58 5.25
C ARG A 363 -4.64 -1.59 5.09
N ARG A 364 -4.90 -0.29 5.32
CA ARG A 364 -3.90 0.79 5.26
C ARG A 364 -3.38 1.16 6.63
N CYS A 365 -4.30 1.51 7.54
CA CYS A 365 -3.96 2.03 8.85
C CYS A 365 -4.83 1.42 9.96
N VAL A 366 -4.21 1.17 11.11
CA VAL A 366 -4.91 0.90 12.37
C VAL A 366 -4.60 2.02 13.35
N PHE A 367 -5.60 2.83 13.66
CA PHE A 367 -5.43 3.95 14.58
C PHE A 367 -5.67 3.54 16.02
N ARG A 368 -4.81 4.03 16.92
CA ARG A 368 -4.98 3.89 18.36
C ARG A 368 -4.81 5.22 19.08
N ARG A 369 -5.44 5.32 20.24
CA ARG A 369 -5.26 6.42 21.20
C ARG A 369 -5.01 5.88 22.59
N GLU A 370 -4.23 6.61 23.38
CA GLU A 370 -4.07 6.32 24.81
C GLU A 370 -5.29 6.79 25.60
N SER A 371 -5.73 5.96 26.55
CA SER A 371 -6.81 6.27 27.48
C SER A 371 -6.41 5.92 28.92
N ARG A 372 -7.22 6.29 29.91
CA ARG A 372 -6.98 5.90 31.31
C ARG A 372 -6.93 4.38 31.52
N GLU A 373 -7.59 3.63 30.65
CA GLU A 373 -7.67 2.16 30.67
C GLU A 373 -6.65 1.49 29.73
N GLY A 374 -5.72 2.26 29.16
CA GLY A 374 -4.73 1.81 28.19
C GLY A 374 -5.09 2.15 26.74
N PRO A 375 -4.32 1.63 25.76
CA PRO A 375 -4.53 1.94 24.36
C PRO A 375 -5.84 1.34 23.84
N THR A 376 -6.55 2.11 23.04
CA THR A 376 -7.83 1.72 22.41
C THR A 376 -7.78 2.00 20.92
N ARG A 377 -8.37 1.12 20.11
CA ARG A 377 -8.61 1.41 18.69
C ARG A 377 -9.57 2.59 18.56
N THR A 378 -9.36 3.41 17.55
CA THR A 378 -10.18 4.58 17.25
C THR A 378 -10.27 4.76 15.75
N ASN A 379 -11.29 5.49 15.30
CA ASN A 379 -11.45 5.89 13.91
C ASN A 379 -10.83 7.28 13.69
N LEU A 380 -10.61 7.64 12.43
CA LEU A 380 -10.10 8.96 12.07
C LEU A 380 -11.23 9.98 11.92
N SER A 381 -11.10 11.15 12.57
CA SER A 381 -12.07 12.25 12.44
C SER A 381 -11.69 13.22 11.31
N GLU A 382 -12.63 14.06 10.87
CA GLU A 382 -12.33 15.14 9.92
C GLU A 382 -11.25 16.10 10.44
N THR A 383 -11.23 16.39 11.76
CA THR A 383 -10.19 17.21 12.39
C THR A 383 -8.80 16.61 12.20
N ASN A 384 -8.68 15.29 12.32
CA ASN A 384 -7.43 14.58 12.04
C ASN A 384 -7.07 14.68 10.55
N GLY A 385 -8.06 14.54 9.65
CA GLY A 385 -7.88 14.76 8.22
C GLY A 385 -7.28 16.14 7.89
N ARG A 386 -7.75 17.21 8.56
CA ARG A 386 -7.18 18.56 8.43
C ARG A 386 -5.73 18.64 8.90
N LEU A 387 -5.37 17.95 9.99
CA LEU A 387 -4.00 17.89 10.48
C LEU A 387 -3.07 17.17 9.47
N ILE A 388 -3.55 16.09 8.85
CA ILE A 388 -2.81 15.38 7.80
C ILE A 388 -2.62 16.27 6.57
N LEU A 389 -3.68 16.93 6.08
CA LEU A 389 -3.57 17.88 4.96
C LEU A 389 -2.59 19.01 5.26
N GLY A 390 -2.60 19.55 6.49
CA GLY A 390 -1.64 20.55 6.94
C GLY A 390 -0.19 20.04 7.08
N ALA A 391 0.06 18.74 6.90
CA ALA A 391 1.38 18.14 6.90
C ALA A 391 1.94 17.87 5.48
N VAL A 392 1.12 17.96 4.43
CA VAL A 392 1.48 17.57 3.05
C VAL A 392 2.75 18.27 2.55
N THR A 393 2.81 19.60 2.61
CA THR A 393 3.95 20.38 2.11
C THR A 393 5.25 20.14 2.86
N ARG A 394 5.18 19.62 4.10
CA ARG A 394 6.36 19.26 4.91
C ARG A 394 6.84 17.82 4.67
N ASN A 395 6.07 17.03 3.92
CA ASN A 395 6.34 15.61 3.66
C ASN A 395 6.48 15.32 2.15
N LEU A 396 6.85 16.32 1.35
CA LEU A 396 7.06 16.14 -0.09
C LEU A 396 8.20 15.17 -0.40
N ASN A 397 9.12 14.93 0.53
CA ASN A 397 10.19 13.94 0.42
C ASN A 397 9.68 12.48 0.32
N ILE A 398 8.51 12.18 0.89
CA ILE A 398 7.88 10.84 0.82
C ILE A 398 6.68 10.79 -0.12
N LEU A 399 5.95 11.91 -0.26
CA LEU A 399 4.85 12.03 -1.19
C LEU A 399 5.36 12.21 -2.62
N ARG A 400 4.49 12.16 -3.62
CA ARG A 400 4.83 12.27 -5.05
C ARG A 400 4.32 13.58 -5.65
N PRO A 401 5.09 14.68 -5.60
CA PRO A 401 4.75 15.92 -6.31
C PRO A 401 4.69 15.68 -7.81
N VAL A 402 3.67 16.21 -8.47
CA VAL A 402 3.48 16.16 -9.91
C VAL A 402 3.32 17.58 -10.43
N ARG A 403 4.12 17.96 -11.43
CA ARG A 403 3.94 19.17 -12.25
C ARG A 403 3.19 18.87 -13.53
N THR A 404 3.33 17.66 -14.07
CA THR A 404 2.71 17.28 -15.34
C THR A 404 2.02 15.92 -15.21
N LEU A 405 0.72 15.92 -15.46
CA LEU A 405 -0.06 14.72 -15.69
C LEU A 405 -0.25 14.52 -17.20
N ALA A 406 0.23 13.40 -17.74
CA ALA A 406 0.10 13.05 -19.15
C ALA A 406 -0.59 11.69 -19.31
N GLU A 407 -1.54 11.63 -20.25
CA GLU A 407 -2.23 10.36 -20.62
C GLU A 407 -1.42 9.54 -21.64
N ILE A 408 -0.24 10.03 -22.02
CA ILE A 408 0.68 9.41 -22.98
C ILE A 408 2.08 9.26 -22.38
N PRO A 409 2.91 8.34 -22.91
CA PRO A 409 4.33 8.30 -22.61
C PRO A 409 4.95 9.65 -22.94
N THR A 410 5.71 10.24 -22.04
CA THR A 410 6.17 11.64 -22.18
C THR A 410 7.67 11.68 -22.39
N LEU A 411 8.11 12.33 -23.46
CA LEU A 411 9.53 12.58 -23.72
C LEU A 411 10.10 13.60 -22.74
N VAL A 412 11.26 13.33 -22.17
CA VAL A 412 11.97 14.24 -21.27
C VAL A 412 13.47 14.31 -21.60
N PRO A 413 14.18 15.38 -21.22
CA PRO A 413 15.63 15.44 -21.30
C PRO A 413 16.31 14.33 -20.47
N ASP A 414 17.39 13.76 -21.00
CA ASP A 414 18.27 12.82 -20.30
C ASP A 414 19.74 13.11 -20.70
N GLY A 415 20.35 14.09 -20.02
CA GLY A 415 21.66 14.62 -20.40
C GLY A 415 21.67 15.20 -21.81
N ASN A 416 22.48 14.62 -22.70
CA ASN A 416 22.58 15.00 -24.13
C ASN A 416 21.66 14.16 -25.04
N ALA A 417 20.74 13.41 -24.46
CA ALA A 417 19.75 12.59 -25.16
C ALA A 417 18.37 12.82 -24.57
N THR A 418 17.40 12.02 -25.00
CA THR A 418 16.05 12.00 -24.46
C THR A 418 15.69 10.61 -23.95
N LYS A 419 14.77 10.55 -22.99
CA LYS A 419 14.13 9.32 -22.53
C LYS A 419 12.62 9.50 -22.52
N VAL A 420 11.89 8.39 -22.54
CA VAL A 420 10.43 8.38 -22.39
C VAL A 420 10.07 7.96 -20.97
N VAL A 421 9.29 8.79 -20.28
CA VAL A 421 8.73 8.50 -18.96
C VAL A 421 7.37 7.82 -19.11
N THR A 422 7.20 6.73 -18.38
CA THR A 422 5.92 6.07 -18.10
C THR A 422 5.83 5.77 -16.60
N GLY A 423 4.70 6.00 -15.97
CA GLY A 423 4.55 6.03 -14.52
C GLY A 423 4.99 7.36 -13.92
N TYR A 424 5.29 7.35 -12.62
CA TYR A 424 5.80 8.52 -11.90
C TYR A 424 7.32 8.62 -12.01
N ASP A 425 7.83 9.76 -12.46
CA ASP A 425 9.25 10.11 -12.43
C ASP A 425 9.49 11.27 -11.46
N ARG A 426 10.30 11.01 -10.43
CA ARG A 426 10.54 11.92 -9.31
C ARG A 426 11.40 13.14 -9.70
N GLU A 427 12.31 12.97 -10.64
CA GLU A 427 13.26 14.02 -11.05
C GLU A 427 12.54 15.09 -11.89
N THR A 428 11.71 14.65 -12.81
CA THR A 428 10.95 15.53 -13.70
C THR A 428 9.60 15.96 -13.12
N GLU A 429 9.16 15.32 -12.03
CA GLU A 429 7.83 15.46 -11.41
C GLU A 429 6.70 15.23 -12.42
N ILE A 430 6.87 14.21 -13.28
CA ILE A 430 5.91 13.82 -14.31
C ILE A 430 5.23 12.51 -13.92
N PHE A 431 3.91 12.45 -14.07
CA PHE A 431 3.18 11.19 -14.11
C PHE A 431 2.63 10.97 -15.52
N ALA A 432 3.12 9.95 -16.22
CA ALA A 432 2.73 9.61 -17.58
C ALA A 432 2.09 8.23 -17.65
N LYS A 433 1.09 8.04 -18.52
CA LYS A 433 0.46 6.74 -18.78
C LYS A 433 0.91 6.15 -20.11
N GLY A 434 0.44 4.95 -20.42
CA GLY A 434 0.76 4.26 -21.68
C GLY A 434 2.04 3.44 -21.62
N SER A 435 2.40 2.85 -22.77
CA SER A 435 3.59 2.03 -22.93
C SER A 435 4.62 2.78 -23.78
N PRO A 436 5.93 2.63 -23.51
CA PRO A 436 6.95 3.29 -24.32
C PRO A 436 6.89 2.80 -25.77
N PHE A 437 7.26 3.68 -26.70
CA PHE A 437 7.35 3.39 -28.14
C PHE A 437 8.68 3.91 -28.70
N GLU A 438 9.12 3.33 -29.83
CA GLU A 438 10.34 3.74 -30.51
C GLU A 438 10.13 5.03 -31.31
N TYR A 439 11.08 5.96 -31.19
CA TYR A 439 11.05 7.25 -31.90
C TYR A 439 12.40 7.65 -32.49
N VAL A 440 13.49 6.98 -32.11
CA VAL A 440 14.84 7.34 -32.58
C VAL A 440 15.06 6.81 -33.99
N GLY A 441 15.60 7.65 -34.88
CA GLY A 441 15.97 7.24 -36.24
C GLY A 441 14.79 7.06 -37.18
N LEU A 442 13.63 7.67 -36.87
CA LEU A 442 12.48 7.65 -37.77
C LEU A 442 12.75 8.49 -39.02
N GLU A 443 12.47 7.91 -40.18
CA GLU A 443 12.43 8.62 -41.46
C GLU A 443 11.01 9.14 -41.74
N GLY A 444 10.90 10.30 -42.38
CA GLY A 444 9.63 10.91 -42.80
C GLY A 444 8.77 11.45 -41.63
N ASP A 445 9.39 11.79 -40.50
CA ASP A 445 8.71 12.41 -39.37
C ASP A 445 8.18 13.82 -39.68
N ASP A 446 8.90 14.59 -40.50
CA ASP A 446 8.48 15.87 -41.05
C ASP A 446 7.20 15.74 -41.91
N GLN A 447 7.21 14.86 -42.92
CA GLN A 447 6.09 14.60 -43.83
C GLN A 447 4.84 14.18 -43.05
N ARG A 448 5.02 13.28 -42.06
CA ARG A 448 3.92 12.80 -41.22
C ARG A 448 3.24 13.92 -40.42
N LEU A 449 3.99 14.94 -39.98
CA LEU A 449 3.38 16.12 -39.33
C LEU A 449 2.75 17.08 -40.34
N LEU A 450 3.34 17.26 -41.52
CA LEU A 450 2.77 18.09 -42.60
C LEU A 450 1.41 17.55 -43.08
N GLU A 451 1.25 16.22 -43.15
CA GLU A 451 -0.01 15.56 -43.50
C GLU A 451 -1.18 15.94 -42.59
N LEU A 452 -0.92 16.21 -41.30
CA LEU A 452 -1.96 16.66 -40.35
C LEU A 452 -2.48 18.07 -40.66
N LEU A 453 -1.70 18.86 -41.39
CA LEU A 453 -1.96 20.28 -41.66
C LEU A 453 -2.40 20.57 -43.10
N LYS A 454 -2.36 19.57 -44.00
CA LYS A 454 -2.58 19.77 -45.45
C LYS A 454 -3.93 20.38 -45.84
N ASP A 455 -4.97 20.13 -45.04
CA ASP A 455 -6.33 20.61 -45.31
C ASP A 455 -6.60 22.02 -44.75
N PHE A 456 -5.64 22.63 -44.06
CA PHE A 456 -5.75 24.02 -43.61
C PHE A 456 -5.22 24.97 -44.68
N ALA A 457 -6.02 25.96 -45.06
CA ALA A 457 -5.58 27.02 -45.98
C ALA A 457 -4.86 28.12 -45.19
N PHE A 458 -3.55 28.00 -44.99
CA PHE A 458 -2.77 29.04 -44.30
C PHE A 458 -2.62 30.30 -45.16
N SER A 459 -2.58 31.48 -44.51
CA SER A 459 -2.47 32.75 -45.24
C SER A 459 -1.07 33.05 -45.78
N ASP A 460 -0.03 32.52 -45.13
CA ASP A 460 1.38 32.71 -45.46
C ASP A 460 2.22 31.52 -44.92
N PRO A 461 3.38 31.17 -45.53
CA PRO A 461 4.25 30.11 -45.02
C PRO A 461 4.59 30.23 -43.54
N ASP A 462 4.74 31.45 -43.01
CA ASP A 462 5.07 31.65 -41.60
C ASP A 462 3.92 31.19 -40.69
N ASP A 463 2.64 31.28 -41.13
CA ASP A 463 1.48 30.77 -40.40
C ASP A 463 1.51 29.23 -40.31
N SER A 464 1.88 28.55 -41.40
CA SER A 464 2.04 27.09 -41.40
C SER A 464 3.19 26.64 -40.51
N ALA A 465 4.31 27.37 -40.49
CA ALA A 465 5.42 27.12 -39.58
C ALA A 465 5.01 27.26 -38.10
N ARG A 466 4.19 28.26 -37.76
CA ARG A 466 3.62 28.41 -36.41
C ARG A 466 2.60 27.31 -36.07
N ALA A 467 1.89 26.76 -37.04
CA ALA A 467 1.04 25.59 -36.82
C ALA A 467 1.85 24.32 -36.51
N ILE A 468 3.00 24.11 -37.19
CA ILE A 468 3.95 23.05 -36.84
C ILE A 468 4.51 23.29 -35.44
N ALA A 469 4.89 24.52 -35.11
CA ALA A 469 5.31 24.89 -33.76
C ALA A 469 4.26 24.55 -32.70
N PHE A 470 2.97 24.73 -33.03
CA PHE A 470 1.87 24.38 -32.13
C PHE A 470 1.73 22.85 -31.94
N LEU A 471 1.98 22.04 -32.99
CA LEU A 471 2.06 20.58 -32.87
C LEU A 471 3.24 20.13 -31.97
N LEU A 472 4.38 20.84 -32.01
CA LEU A 472 5.56 20.52 -31.18
C LEU A 472 5.43 21.02 -29.73
N ALA A 473 4.63 22.05 -29.49
CA ALA A 473 4.63 22.78 -28.23
C ALA A 473 4.35 21.91 -26.99
N PRO A 474 3.33 21.03 -26.97
CA PRO A 474 3.06 20.24 -25.78
C PRO A 474 4.22 19.31 -25.41
N ALA A 475 4.92 18.69 -26.37
CA ALA A 475 6.09 17.87 -26.07
C ALA A 475 7.25 18.68 -25.44
N LEU A 476 7.58 19.84 -26.04
CA LEU A 476 8.64 20.72 -25.53
C LEU A 476 8.33 21.23 -24.12
N VAL A 477 7.09 21.62 -23.88
CA VAL A 477 6.64 22.27 -22.65
C VAL A 477 6.41 21.24 -21.54
N ARG A 478 5.61 20.20 -21.79
CA ARG A 478 5.27 19.17 -20.78
C ARG A 478 6.44 18.25 -20.45
N GLY A 479 7.36 18.05 -21.38
CA GLY A 479 8.61 17.33 -21.14
C GLY A 479 9.67 18.12 -20.37
N GLY A 480 9.46 19.43 -20.16
CA GLY A 480 10.39 20.29 -19.42
C GLY A 480 11.62 20.74 -20.21
N PHE A 481 11.62 20.65 -21.54
CA PHE A 481 12.75 21.04 -22.40
C PHE A 481 13.08 22.54 -22.35
N LEU A 482 12.11 23.37 -21.94
CA LEU A 482 12.29 24.82 -21.89
C LEU A 482 12.88 25.32 -20.58
N GLY A 483 13.07 24.47 -19.56
CA GLY A 483 13.45 24.89 -18.21
C GLY A 483 12.43 25.87 -17.64
N ASP A 484 12.88 27.06 -17.25
CA ASP A 484 12.01 28.18 -16.79
C ASP A 484 11.33 28.94 -17.94
N GLY A 485 11.62 28.57 -19.19
CA GLY A 485 10.96 29.10 -20.39
C GLY A 485 9.53 28.58 -20.53
N ARG A 486 8.74 29.24 -21.38
CA ARG A 486 7.31 28.94 -21.60
C ARG A 486 6.96 28.94 -23.08
N SER A 487 5.83 28.34 -23.44
CA SER A 487 5.24 28.52 -24.78
C SER A 487 4.47 29.84 -24.89
N PRO A 488 4.38 30.40 -26.10
CA PRO A 488 3.49 31.53 -26.37
C PRO A 488 2.01 31.15 -26.30
N PHE A 489 1.16 32.18 -26.33
CA PHE A 489 -0.26 32.01 -26.62
C PHE A 489 -0.44 31.70 -28.11
N PHE A 490 -0.92 30.49 -28.45
CA PHE A 490 -1.22 30.14 -29.83
C PHE A 490 -2.60 30.66 -30.24
N PHE A 491 -2.66 31.65 -31.10
CA PHE A 491 -3.92 32.29 -31.47
C PHE A 491 -4.26 32.06 -32.94
N VAL A 492 -5.35 31.33 -33.20
CA VAL A 492 -5.78 30.98 -34.55
C VAL A 492 -6.85 31.94 -35.04
N GLU A 493 -6.44 32.88 -35.89
CA GLU A 493 -7.30 33.88 -36.52
C GLU A 493 -7.85 33.35 -37.85
N LYS A 494 -9.16 33.46 -38.03
CA LYS A 494 -9.88 33.02 -39.23
C LYS A 494 -10.47 34.21 -39.97
N ASP A 495 -10.51 34.13 -41.30
CA ASP A 495 -11.27 35.05 -42.16
C ASP A 495 -12.79 34.85 -42.03
N GLU A 496 -13.24 33.60 -41.90
CA GLU A 496 -14.65 33.20 -41.86
C GLU A 496 -14.95 32.11 -40.81
N LYS A 497 -16.23 32.04 -40.42
CA LYS A 497 -16.73 30.91 -39.62
C LYS A 497 -16.59 29.61 -40.42
N GLY A 498 -16.06 28.58 -39.77
CA GLY A 498 -15.89 27.24 -40.35
C GLY A 498 -14.50 26.97 -40.95
N ALA A 499 -13.56 27.91 -40.88
CA ALA A 499 -12.20 27.73 -41.40
C ALA A 499 -11.30 26.75 -40.59
N GLY A 500 -11.76 26.22 -39.44
CA GLY A 500 -11.05 25.16 -38.71
C GLY A 500 -10.21 25.59 -37.49
N GLY A 501 -10.31 26.83 -37.02
CA GLY A 501 -9.42 27.32 -35.94
C GLY A 501 -9.54 26.56 -34.61
N GLY A 502 -10.76 26.37 -34.09
CA GLY A 502 -10.97 25.51 -32.92
C GLY A 502 -10.71 24.02 -33.20
N PHE A 503 -10.74 23.60 -34.48
CA PHE A 503 -10.39 22.24 -34.89
C PHE A 503 -8.88 22.00 -34.80
N LEU A 504 -8.04 22.99 -35.15
CA LEU A 504 -6.59 22.93 -34.93
C LEU A 504 -6.23 22.78 -33.44
N CYS A 505 -6.88 23.53 -32.55
CA CYS A 505 -6.69 23.37 -31.10
C CYS A 505 -7.06 21.94 -30.64
N ARG A 506 -8.19 21.40 -31.13
CA ARG A 506 -8.60 20.03 -30.80
C ARG A 506 -7.65 18.99 -31.39
N LEU A 507 -7.11 19.19 -32.58
CA LEU A 507 -6.11 18.31 -33.19
C LEU A 507 -4.87 18.18 -32.31
N VAL A 508 -4.32 19.31 -31.84
CA VAL A 508 -3.19 19.32 -30.90
C VAL A 508 -3.57 18.60 -29.60
N ALA A 509 -4.73 18.90 -29.01
CA ALA A 509 -5.17 18.21 -27.79
C ALA A 509 -5.26 16.68 -27.99
N THR A 510 -5.81 16.25 -29.13
CA THR A 510 -6.01 14.83 -29.49
C THR A 510 -4.70 14.09 -29.65
N LEU A 511 -3.72 14.71 -30.32
CA LEU A 511 -2.37 14.16 -30.51
C LEU A 511 -1.71 13.81 -29.18
N TYR A 512 -1.89 14.64 -28.15
CA TYR A 512 -1.28 14.45 -26.84
C TYR A 512 -2.19 13.80 -25.80
N ALA A 513 -3.38 13.33 -26.21
CA ALA A 513 -4.45 12.88 -25.31
C ALA A 513 -4.73 13.87 -24.15
N MET A 514 -4.59 15.16 -24.42
CA MET A 514 -4.97 16.24 -23.52
C MET A 514 -6.47 16.46 -23.63
N ARG A 515 -7.12 16.81 -22.52
CA ARG A 515 -8.54 17.16 -22.53
C ARG A 515 -8.70 18.55 -23.16
N PRO A 516 -9.42 18.69 -24.29
CA PRO A 516 -9.68 20.02 -24.86
C PRO A 516 -10.69 20.77 -23.99
N GLU A 517 -10.26 21.85 -23.35
CA GLU A 517 -11.11 22.70 -22.50
C GLU A 517 -11.38 24.02 -23.22
N SER A 518 -12.53 24.06 -23.91
CA SER A 518 -12.98 25.21 -24.69
C SER A 518 -13.61 26.26 -23.77
N ILE A 519 -13.00 27.44 -23.70
CA ILE A 519 -13.50 28.57 -22.91
C ILE A 519 -14.12 29.58 -23.87
N VAL A 520 -15.40 29.87 -23.71
CA VAL A 520 -16.06 31.00 -24.39
C VAL A 520 -16.08 32.16 -23.39
N PRO A 521 -15.20 33.16 -23.53
CA PRO A 521 -15.10 34.22 -22.52
C PRO A 521 -16.21 35.25 -22.71
N GLU A 522 -17.27 35.16 -21.91
CA GLU A 522 -18.36 36.16 -21.87
C GLU A 522 -18.03 37.29 -20.89
N ASP A 523 -17.45 36.94 -19.74
CA ASP A 523 -16.96 37.90 -18.74
C ASP A 523 -15.61 37.45 -18.13
N LYS A 524 -14.87 38.41 -17.57
CA LYS A 524 -13.50 38.17 -17.05
C LYS A 524 -13.46 37.18 -15.89
N ARG A 525 -14.47 37.21 -15.02
CA ARG A 525 -14.55 36.36 -13.84
C ARG A 525 -14.91 34.95 -14.25
N GLN A 526 -15.94 34.76 -15.08
CA GLN A 526 -16.29 33.44 -15.63
C GLN A 526 -15.11 32.81 -16.36
N ALA A 527 -14.44 33.56 -17.24
CA ALA A 527 -13.26 33.07 -17.95
C ALA A 527 -12.15 32.61 -16.97
N LYS A 528 -11.89 33.35 -15.90
CA LYS A 528 -10.91 32.94 -14.88
C LYS A 528 -11.35 31.70 -14.10
N GLU A 529 -12.63 31.58 -13.75
CA GLU A 529 -13.18 30.42 -13.05
C GLU A 529 -13.09 29.14 -13.90
N ASP A 530 -13.38 29.24 -15.20
CA ASP A 530 -13.28 28.11 -16.14
C ASP A 530 -11.83 27.69 -16.40
N VAL A 531 -10.91 28.65 -16.60
CA VAL A 531 -9.46 28.36 -16.66
C VAL A 531 -9.01 27.66 -15.38
N SER A 532 -9.43 28.15 -14.22
CA SER A 532 -9.05 27.58 -12.92
C SER A 532 -9.47 26.12 -12.79
N ARG A 533 -10.68 25.77 -13.24
CA ARG A 533 -11.19 24.39 -13.22
C ARG A 533 -10.49 23.48 -14.22
N ALA A 534 -10.10 24.01 -15.37
CA ALA A 534 -9.35 23.24 -16.37
C ALA A 534 -7.95 22.89 -15.86
N LEU A 535 -7.23 23.89 -15.32
CA LEU A 535 -5.87 23.71 -14.82
C LEU A 535 -5.79 22.84 -13.57
N SER A 536 -6.82 22.88 -12.70
CA SER A 536 -6.82 22.06 -11.47
C SER A 536 -6.86 20.55 -11.73
N ARG A 537 -7.14 20.11 -12.97
CA ARG A 537 -7.16 18.69 -13.38
C ARG A 537 -5.81 18.19 -13.92
N GLY A 538 -4.89 19.09 -14.29
CA GLY A 538 -3.51 18.79 -14.72
C GLY A 538 -3.29 18.34 -16.17
N ASN A 539 -4.32 17.84 -16.89
CA ASN A 539 -4.17 17.36 -18.28
C ASN A 539 -5.12 18.08 -19.26
N ALA A 540 -5.15 19.41 -19.23
CA ALA A 540 -6.01 20.20 -20.10
C ALA A 540 -5.21 20.95 -21.18
N LEU A 541 -5.73 20.98 -22.41
CA LEU A 541 -5.38 22.03 -23.38
C LEU A 541 -6.46 23.11 -23.29
N VAL A 542 -6.14 24.19 -22.58
CA VAL A 542 -7.05 25.32 -22.43
C VAL A 542 -7.02 26.17 -23.68
N TYR A 543 -8.18 26.37 -24.31
CA TYR A 543 -8.26 27.28 -25.44
C TYR A 543 -9.50 28.18 -25.43
N PHE A 544 -9.30 29.47 -25.72
CA PHE A 544 -10.38 30.45 -25.82
C PHE A 544 -11.05 30.34 -27.20
N ASP A 545 -12.26 29.78 -27.27
CA ASP A 545 -12.98 29.59 -28.52
C ASP A 545 -14.00 30.71 -28.78
N ASN A 546 -14.27 30.94 -30.06
CA ASN A 546 -15.24 31.93 -30.54
C ASN A 546 -15.13 33.29 -29.85
N VAL A 547 -13.89 33.75 -29.62
CA VAL A 547 -13.64 35.05 -29.00
C VAL A 547 -14.23 36.16 -29.87
N ARG A 548 -15.06 37.01 -29.27
CA ARG A 548 -15.70 38.17 -29.90
C ARG A 548 -15.37 39.46 -29.18
N GLY A 549 -15.37 40.56 -29.92
CA GLY A 549 -15.14 41.89 -29.35
C GLY A 549 -13.77 42.00 -28.68
N ARG A 550 -13.67 42.83 -27.64
CA ARG A 550 -12.39 43.20 -27.00
C ARG A 550 -12.12 42.45 -25.69
N ILE A 551 -12.79 41.32 -25.44
CA ILE A 551 -12.75 40.66 -24.13
C ILE A 551 -11.33 40.22 -23.73
N LEU A 552 -10.54 39.72 -24.69
CA LEU A 552 -9.14 39.29 -24.46
C LEU A 552 -8.24 40.42 -23.99
N MET A 553 -8.42 41.64 -24.52
CA MET A 553 -7.66 42.83 -24.11
C MET A 553 -7.86 43.17 -22.62
N GLY A 554 -8.92 42.64 -22.00
CA GLY A 554 -9.23 42.84 -20.60
C GLY A 554 -8.80 41.68 -19.69
N LEU A 555 -8.27 40.58 -20.21
CA LEU A 555 -7.91 39.39 -19.45
C LEU A 555 -6.47 39.48 -18.92
N GLY A 556 -6.20 40.41 -18.00
CA GLY A 556 -4.86 40.54 -17.40
C GLY A 556 -4.37 39.26 -16.68
N PHE A 557 -5.28 38.36 -16.30
CA PHE A 557 -4.89 37.05 -15.78
C PHE A 557 -4.26 36.15 -16.85
N LEU A 558 -4.63 36.28 -18.13
CA LEU A 558 -4.05 35.53 -19.25
C LEU A 558 -2.64 36.04 -19.53
N GLU A 559 -2.46 37.37 -19.58
CA GLU A 559 -1.15 38.00 -19.73
C GLU A 559 -0.17 37.57 -18.64
N SER A 560 -0.65 37.51 -17.38
CA SER A 560 0.12 37.04 -16.22
C SER A 560 0.38 35.53 -16.27
N MET A 561 -0.60 34.70 -16.62
CA MET A 561 -0.43 33.24 -16.71
C MET A 561 0.63 32.84 -17.75
N LEU A 562 0.78 33.62 -18.82
CA LEU A 562 1.79 33.40 -19.84
C LEU A 562 3.22 33.79 -19.41
N THR A 563 3.39 34.49 -18.28
CA THR A 563 4.70 35.03 -17.84
C THR A 563 5.06 34.74 -16.38
N GLU A 564 4.13 34.30 -15.55
CA GLU A 564 4.38 33.89 -14.16
C GLU A 564 4.48 32.36 -14.04
N PRO A 565 5.28 31.82 -13.12
CA PRO A 565 5.42 30.38 -12.98
C PRO A 565 4.18 29.75 -12.34
N ASN A 566 3.55 30.47 -11.42
CA ASN A 566 2.38 30.00 -10.70
C ASN A 566 1.16 30.84 -11.07
N PHE A 567 0.02 30.17 -11.20
CA PHE A 567 -1.29 30.78 -11.41
C PHE A 567 -2.21 30.50 -10.24
N THR A 568 -2.78 31.55 -9.64
CA THR A 568 -3.79 31.41 -8.60
C THR A 568 -5.11 30.91 -9.21
N ILE A 569 -5.44 29.65 -8.94
CA ILE A 569 -6.72 29.06 -9.31
C ILE A 569 -7.80 29.49 -8.31
N ARG A 570 -8.95 29.93 -8.83
CA ARG A 570 -10.10 30.32 -8.01
C ARG A 570 -11.41 30.07 -8.75
N ALA A 571 -12.27 29.26 -8.15
CA ALA A 571 -13.67 29.06 -8.54
C ALA A 571 -14.48 28.70 -7.28
N PRO A 572 -15.83 28.61 -7.32
CA PRO A 572 -16.60 28.09 -6.20
C PRO A 572 -16.03 26.74 -5.73
N TRP A 573 -15.68 26.65 -4.46
CA TRP A 573 -15.06 25.46 -3.82
C TRP A 573 -13.64 25.10 -4.32
N LEU A 574 -13.01 25.94 -5.12
CA LEU A 574 -11.65 25.76 -5.66
C LEU A 574 -10.78 26.98 -5.34
N HIS A 575 -9.66 26.75 -4.65
CA HIS A 575 -8.69 27.79 -4.31
C HIS A 575 -7.29 27.17 -4.21
N GLY A 576 -6.24 27.88 -4.63
CA GLY A 576 -4.86 27.40 -4.54
C GLY A 576 -3.98 28.01 -5.63
N GLU A 577 -2.81 27.43 -5.83
CA GLU A 577 -1.89 27.79 -6.91
C GLU A 577 -1.49 26.54 -7.70
N VAL A 578 -1.27 26.70 -9.00
CA VAL A 578 -0.77 25.66 -9.89
C VAL A 578 0.40 26.19 -10.68
N ASP A 579 1.41 25.35 -10.90
CA ASP A 579 2.50 25.63 -11.83
C ASP A 579 1.95 25.60 -13.26
N VAL A 580 2.12 26.70 -13.99
CA VAL A 580 1.67 26.86 -15.39
C VAL A 580 2.83 26.96 -16.38
N THR A 581 4.08 26.77 -15.92
CA THR A 581 5.27 26.76 -16.81
C THR A 581 5.21 25.66 -17.86
N ARG A 582 4.49 24.57 -17.54
CA ARG A 582 4.32 23.39 -18.40
C ARG A 582 2.94 23.32 -19.08
N GLU A 583 2.27 24.45 -19.26
CA GLU A 583 0.97 24.51 -19.92
C GLU A 583 1.02 25.22 -21.27
N VAL A 584 0.25 24.69 -22.22
CA VAL A 584 0.06 25.29 -23.55
C VAL A 584 -1.34 25.90 -23.61
N ILE A 585 -1.39 27.20 -23.93
CA ILE A 585 -2.64 27.95 -23.97
C ILE A 585 -2.88 28.43 -25.40
N ALA A 586 -4.10 28.26 -25.87
CA ALA A 586 -4.47 28.62 -27.24
C ALA A 586 -5.75 29.44 -27.32
N GLY A 587 -6.08 29.95 -28.50
CA GLY A 587 -7.35 30.60 -28.74
C GLY A 587 -7.71 30.60 -30.21
N SER A 588 -8.98 30.83 -30.51
CA SER A 588 -9.47 30.99 -31.87
C SER A 588 -10.48 32.13 -31.97
N SER A 589 -10.37 32.90 -33.04
CA SER A 589 -11.24 34.05 -33.28
C SER A 589 -11.49 34.30 -34.77
N ASN A 590 -12.49 35.13 -35.04
CA ASN A 590 -12.76 35.73 -36.34
C ASN A 590 -12.39 37.23 -36.26
N GLY A 591 -11.13 37.56 -35.98
CA GLY A 591 -10.62 38.94 -35.94
C GLY A 591 -10.77 39.70 -34.61
N ALA A 592 -10.80 39.03 -33.45
CA ALA A 592 -10.79 39.72 -32.16
C ALA A 592 -9.44 40.41 -31.91
N PRO A 593 -9.43 41.69 -31.49
CA PRO A 593 -8.21 42.40 -31.18
C PRO A 593 -7.53 41.90 -29.90
N LEU A 594 -6.22 41.95 -29.89
CA LEU A 594 -5.35 41.70 -28.74
C LEU A 594 -4.87 43.05 -28.16
N SER A 595 -4.53 43.08 -26.86
CA SER A 595 -3.73 44.17 -26.30
C SER A 595 -2.32 44.10 -26.87
N ASP A 596 -1.57 45.21 -26.88
CA ASP A 596 -0.16 45.20 -27.31
C ASP A 596 0.66 44.17 -26.49
N ASP A 597 0.41 44.11 -25.19
CA ASP A 597 1.06 43.17 -24.27
C ASP A 597 0.72 41.70 -24.61
N LEU A 598 -0.55 41.38 -24.86
CA LEU A 598 -0.94 40.02 -25.26
C LEU A 598 -0.44 39.68 -26.67
N ALA A 599 -0.43 40.65 -27.61
CA ALA A 599 0.09 40.46 -28.95
C ALA A 599 1.57 40.08 -28.95
N ASP A 600 2.40 40.73 -28.12
CA ASP A 600 3.81 40.38 -27.94
C ASP A 600 4.04 39.00 -27.32
N ARG A 601 3.00 38.41 -26.72
CA ARG A 601 3.00 37.03 -26.19
C ARG A 601 2.39 35.99 -27.14
N THR A 602 1.95 36.39 -28.33
CA THR A 602 1.11 35.57 -29.19
C THR A 602 1.86 35.04 -30.41
N ALA A 603 1.77 33.72 -30.64
CA ALA A 603 2.05 33.10 -31.92
C ALA A 603 0.77 33.06 -32.76
N LEU A 604 0.60 34.05 -33.64
CA LEU A 604 -0.62 34.25 -34.43
C LEU A 604 -0.64 33.36 -35.68
N ILE A 605 -1.57 32.41 -35.77
CA ILE A 605 -1.74 31.52 -36.93
C ILE A 605 -2.97 31.99 -37.72
N ARG A 606 -2.79 32.50 -38.94
CA ARG A 606 -3.90 32.89 -39.81
C ARG A 606 -4.28 31.78 -40.77
N ILE A 607 -5.56 31.42 -40.76
CA ILE A 607 -6.14 30.46 -41.69
C ILE A 607 -7.33 31.07 -42.43
N ARG A 608 -7.51 30.63 -43.67
CA ARG A 608 -8.63 30.98 -44.52
C ARG A 608 -9.60 29.83 -44.62
N LYS A 609 -10.85 30.13 -44.92
CA LYS A 609 -11.83 29.10 -45.25
C LYS A 609 -11.48 28.50 -46.61
N GLN A 610 -11.47 27.18 -46.66
CA GLN A 610 -11.31 26.47 -47.92
C GLN A 610 -12.42 26.88 -48.91
N PRO A 611 -12.11 27.01 -50.21
CA PRO A 611 -13.08 27.47 -51.20
C PRO A 611 -14.25 26.48 -51.32
N PRO A 612 -15.43 26.96 -51.76
CA PRO A 612 -16.57 26.08 -52.04
C PRO A 612 -16.16 24.95 -53.01
N GLY A 613 -16.47 23.71 -52.65
CA GLY A 613 -16.14 22.53 -53.46
C GLY A 613 -14.76 21.91 -53.18
N TYR A 614 -13.96 22.48 -52.27
CA TYR A 614 -12.75 21.82 -51.76
C TYR A 614 -13.10 20.45 -51.17
N ARG A 615 -12.33 19.43 -51.53
CA ARG A 615 -12.49 18.06 -51.02
C ARG A 615 -11.42 17.83 -49.97
N PHE A 616 -11.86 17.77 -48.72
CA PHE A 616 -11.03 17.36 -47.59
C PHE A 616 -10.53 15.94 -47.77
N GLU A 617 -9.35 15.65 -47.25
CA GLU A 617 -8.80 14.31 -47.31
C GLU A 617 -9.72 13.32 -46.58
N PRO A 618 -10.09 12.20 -47.22
CA PRO A 618 -10.74 11.10 -46.52
C PRO A 618 -9.74 10.38 -45.62
N TRP A 619 -10.05 10.31 -44.32
CA TRP A 619 -9.26 9.54 -43.36
C TRP A 619 -9.84 8.13 -43.19
N PRO A 620 -9.01 7.07 -43.16
CA PRO A 620 -9.48 5.68 -43.02
C PRO A 620 -10.40 5.46 -41.81
N ASP A 621 -10.13 6.17 -40.71
CA ASP A 621 -10.87 6.10 -39.44
C ASP A 621 -12.07 7.06 -39.37
N GLY A 622 -12.50 7.59 -40.52
CA GLY A 622 -13.68 8.45 -40.70
C GLY A 622 -13.43 9.94 -40.45
N SER A 623 -12.54 10.32 -39.52
CA SER A 623 -12.12 11.70 -39.30
C SER A 623 -10.64 11.80 -38.94
N LEU A 624 -10.03 12.96 -39.18
CA LEU A 624 -8.63 13.20 -38.80
C LEU A 624 -8.40 13.01 -37.30
N LEU A 625 -9.33 13.44 -36.43
CA LEU A 625 -9.16 13.29 -34.99
C LEU A 625 -9.15 11.80 -34.61
N ASN A 626 -10.11 11.01 -35.10
CA ASN A 626 -10.11 9.55 -34.87
C ASN A 626 -8.84 8.88 -35.41
N HIS A 627 -8.38 9.31 -36.59
CA HIS A 627 -7.16 8.77 -37.18
C HIS A 627 -5.94 9.03 -36.31
N VAL A 628 -5.81 10.25 -35.79
CA VAL A 628 -4.74 10.61 -34.85
C VAL A 628 -4.88 9.84 -33.54
N GLU A 629 -6.10 9.61 -33.02
CA GLU A 629 -6.28 8.79 -31.81
C GLU A 629 -5.84 7.34 -32.01
N ASN A 630 -6.19 6.74 -33.16
CA ASN A 630 -5.86 5.36 -33.49
C ASN A 630 -4.38 5.15 -33.84
N ASN A 631 -3.71 6.19 -34.34
CA ASN A 631 -2.30 6.13 -34.79
C ASN A 631 -1.39 7.02 -33.92
N ARG A 632 -1.81 7.34 -32.69
CA ARG A 632 -1.20 8.36 -31.83
C ARG A 632 0.29 8.14 -31.63
N ASP A 633 0.69 6.92 -31.30
CA ASP A 633 2.09 6.58 -31.02
C ASP A 633 2.99 6.89 -32.22
N SER A 634 2.51 6.66 -33.45
CA SER A 634 3.27 6.99 -34.66
C SER A 634 3.48 8.49 -34.84
N TYR A 635 2.47 9.31 -34.53
CA TYR A 635 2.58 10.77 -34.63
C TYR A 635 3.40 11.36 -33.49
N LEU A 636 3.25 10.84 -32.27
CA LEU A 636 4.09 11.23 -31.14
C LEU A 636 5.55 10.85 -31.37
N ALA A 637 5.81 9.68 -31.94
CA ALA A 637 7.16 9.25 -32.29
C ALA A 637 7.80 10.21 -33.32
N ALA A 638 7.03 10.70 -34.30
CA ALA A 638 7.50 11.74 -35.22
C ALA A 638 7.88 13.04 -34.49
N VAL A 639 7.03 13.53 -33.57
CA VAL A 639 7.36 14.70 -32.74
C VAL A 639 8.61 14.44 -31.89
N TYR A 640 8.70 13.27 -31.27
CA TYR A 640 9.78 12.94 -30.33
C TYR A 640 11.11 12.77 -31.05
N SER A 641 11.12 12.18 -32.24
CA SER A 641 12.27 12.12 -33.14
C SER A 641 12.83 13.51 -33.45
N LEU A 642 11.96 14.47 -33.77
CA LEU A 642 12.37 15.85 -34.08
C LEU A 642 13.03 16.54 -32.87
N ILE A 643 12.44 16.39 -31.69
CA ILE A 643 12.96 16.97 -30.44
C ILE A 643 14.27 16.27 -30.03
N ASP A 644 14.36 14.94 -30.14
CA ASP A 644 15.57 14.19 -29.83
C ASP A 644 16.74 14.59 -30.72
N ARG A 645 16.51 14.82 -32.03
CA ARG A 645 17.54 15.35 -32.94
C ARG A 645 18.08 16.70 -32.48
N TRP A 646 17.21 17.59 -32.01
CA TRP A 646 17.61 18.89 -31.46
C TRP A 646 18.42 18.75 -30.17
N VAL A 647 18.00 17.86 -29.27
CA VAL A 647 18.70 17.61 -28.00
C VAL A 647 20.08 17.00 -28.24
N ARG A 648 20.18 15.99 -29.12
CA ARG A 648 21.46 15.37 -29.51
C ARG A 648 22.41 16.32 -30.22
N ALA A 649 21.89 17.35 -30.89
CA ALA A 649 22.69 18.42 -31.47
C ALA A 649 23.23 19.42 -30.41
N GLY A 650 22.87 19.26 -29.14
CA GLY A 650 23.29 20.13 -28.03
C GLY A 650 22.33 21.30 -27.78
N CYS A 651 21.05 21.16 -28.14
CA CYS A 651 20.03 22.20 -28.05
C CYS A 651 20.42 23.56 -28.66
N PRO A 652 21.05 23.61 -29.86
CA PRO A 652 21.45 24.87 -30.48
C PRO A 652 20.23 25.74 -30.84
N PRO A 653 20.39 27.07 -30.88
CA PRO A 653 19.34 27.96 -31.40
C PRO A 653 19.24 27.84 -32.93
N GLY A 654 18.06 28.12 -33.48
CA GLY A 654 17.89 28.36 -34.91
C GLY A 654 18.69 29.59 -35.39
N LYS A 655 18.96 29.66 -36.70
CA LYS A 655 19.75 30.73 -37.32
C LYS A 655 18.94 32.02 -37.47
N SER A 656 17.63 31.90 -37.72
CA SER A 656 16.75 33.03 -38.09
C SER A 656 15.81 33.44 -36.96
N LEU A 657 16.37 33.75 -35.78
CA LEU A 657 15.57 34.23 -34.64
C LEU A 657 15.04 35.64 -34.89
N SER A 658 13.81 35.88 -34.46
CA SER A 658 13.13 37.16 -34.59
C SER A 658 13.26 38.06 -33.35
N GLY A 659 13.77 37.52 -32.24
CA GLY A 659 13.79 38.20 -30.94
C GLY A 659 12.48 38.08 -30.20
N PHE A 660 11.75 36.99 -30.41
CA PHE A 660 10.44 36.78 -29.80
C PHE A 660 10.56 36.67 -28.27
N ARG A 661 9.54 37.15 -27.55
CA ARG A 661 9.55 37.20 -26.08
C ARG A 661 9.79 35.83 -25.44
N PHE A 662 9.25 34.77 -26.05
CA PHE A 662 9.46 33.39 -25.62
C PHE A 662 10.72 32.79 -26.25
N ARG A 663 11.88 33.36 -25.90
CA ARG A 663 13.16 33.07 -26.54
C ARG A 663 13.52 31.58 -26.57
N ARG A 664 13.43 30.87 -25.44
CA ARG A 664 13.76 29.43 -25.39
C ARG A 664 12.88 28.57 -26.29
N PHE A 665 11.60 28.92 -26.38
CA PHE A 665 10.67 28.27 -27.28
C PHE A 665 11.02 28.55 -28.74
N GLU A 666 11.30 29.81 -29.08
CA GLU A 666 11.72 30.23 -30.42
C GLU A 666 13.02 29.52 -30.83
N GLU A 667 14.03 29.49 -29.96
CA GLU A 667 15.32 28.84 -30.22
C GLU A 667 15.15 27.37 -30.62
N ALA A 668 14.34 26.62 -29.87
CA ALA A 668 14.08 25.20 -30.11
C ALA A 668 13.30 24.95 -31.41
N VAL A 669 12.15 25.62 -31.56
CA VAL A 669 11.27 25.41 -32.71
C VAL A 669 11.93 25.90 -34.01
N GLN A 670 12.60 27.05 -33.98
CA GLN A 670 13.28 27.58 -35.17
C GLN A 670 14.37 26.62 -35.64
N TRP A 671 15.13 26.01 -34.72
CA TRP A 671 16.13 25.02 -35.09
C TRP A 671 15.48 23.79 -35.72
N ILE A 672 14.41 23.25 -35.12
CA ILE A 672 13.71 22.07 -35.65
C ILE A 672 13.16 22.36 -37.05
N LEU A 673 12.51 23.51 -37.26
CA LEU A 673 12.00 23.92 -38.56
C LEU A 673 13.11 24.01 -39.61
N GLU A 674 14.24 24.64 -39.29
CA GLU A 674 15.35 24.83 -40.24
C GLU A 674 16.10 23.55 -40.60
N ASN A 675 16.12 22.54 -39.72
CA ASN A 675 16.93 21.33 -39.90
C ASN A 675 16.12 20.09 -40.27
N ALA A 676 14.81 20.09 -40.03
CA ALA A 676 13.97 18.92 -40.28
C ALA A 676 12.94 19.12 -41.40
N PHE A 677 12.56 20.35 -41.76
CA PHE A 677 11.51 20.60 -42.75
C PHE A 677 12.08 21.28 -44.00
N ASP A 678 11.73 20.78 -45.20
CA ASP A 678 12.00 21.49 -46.46
C ASP A 678 11.14 22.77 -46.49
N PRO A 679 11.74 23.97 -46.62
CA PRO A 679 10.99 25.22 -46.72
C PRO A 679 9.93 25.22 -47.82
N ARG A 680 10.12 24.47 -48.91
CA ARG A 680 9.14 24.33 -49.99
C ARG A 680 7.90 23.60 -49.53
N SER A 681 8.06 22.46 -48.85
CA SER A 681 6.93 21.67 -48.34
C SER A 681 6.12 22.42 -47.28
N VAL A 682 6.79 23.22 -46.45
CA VAL A 682 6.10 24.14 -45.51
C VAL A 682 5.35 25.23 -46.28
N SER A 683 5.98 25.80 -47.32
CA SER A 683 5.33 26.86 -48.11
C SER A 683 4.18 26.35 -48.98
N GLU A 684 4.21 25.08 -49.39
CA GLU A 684 3.12 24.38 -50.09
C GLU A 684 1.85 24.32 -49.24
N LEU A 685 1.96 24.19 -47.92
CA LEU A 685 0.80 24.31 -47.01
C LEU A 685 0.13 25.69 -47.09
N ALA A 686 0.89 26.74 -47.42
CA ALA A 686 0.37 28.10 -47.62
C ALA A 686 0.09 28.43 -49.10
N GLN A 687 0.36 27.51 -50.03
CA GLN A 687 0.26 27.71 -51.49
C GLN A 687 1.11 28.89 -52.03
N VAL A 688 2.29 29.16 -51.46
CA VAL A 688 3.22 30.24 -51.90
C VAL A 688 4.67 29.74 -51.96
N SER A 689 5.60 30.42 -52.64
CA SER A 689 7.03 30.07 -52.73
C SER A 689 7.93 31.16 -52.10
N ARG A 690 8.22 31.09 -50.79
CA ARG A 690 9.19 31.99 -50.11
C ARG A 690 9.81 31.33 -48.87
N TRP A 691 11.00 31.77 -48.47
CA TRP A 691 11.70 31.30 -47.26
C TRP A 691 11.01 31.73 -45.95
N ILE A 692 10.96 30.80 -44.99
CA ILE A 692 10.32 30.90 -43.67
C ILE A 692 11.04 31.93 -42.78
N ARG A 693 10.28 32.80 -42.09
CA ARG A 693 10.75 33.57 -40.92
C ARG A 693 9.79 33.37 -39.75
N TRP A 694 10.32 33.27 -38.54
CA TRP A 694 9.49 33.56 -37.35
C TRP A 694 9.16 35.06 -37.37
N PRO A 695 7.90 35.52 -37.19
CA PRO A 695 7.61 36.94 -37.16
C PRO A 695 8.23 37.55 -35.91
N GLY A 696 9.02 38.61 -36.12
CA GLY A 696 9.41 39.50 -35.04
C GLY A 696 8.17 40.09 -34.40
N GLY A 697 8.15 40.10 -33.06
CA GLY A 697 7.15 40.82 -32.29
C GLY A 697 7.03 42.25 -32.81
N GLY A 698 5.79 42.64 -33.12
CA GLY A 698 5.48 43.96 -33.68
C GLY A 698 4.47 43.90 -34.82
N VAL A 699 3.22 43.52 -34.54
CA VAL A 699 2.09 44.06 -35.32
C VAL A 699 1.65 45.37 -34.69
N ALA A 700 2.58 46.31 -34.55
CA ALA A 700 2.23 47.72 -34.38
C ALA A 700 2.01 48.30 -35.78
N GLY A 701 0.77 48.20 -36.28
CA GLY A 701 0.30 49.00 -37.40
C GLY A 701 0.01 48.24 -38.69
N ARG A 702 -1.21 47.71 -38.80
CA ARG A 702 -2.24 48.11 -39.79
C ARG A 702 -3.47 47.20 -39.64
N LEU A 703 -4.35 47.57 -38.72
CA LEU A 703 -5.79 47.27 -38.80
C LEU A 703 -6.50 48.52 -39.36
N ARG A 704 -6.21 48.87 -40.62
CA ARG A 704 -7.05 49.75 -41.45
C ARG A 704 -6.82 49.40 -42.91
N GLY A 705 -7.90 49.03 -43.58
CA GLY A 705 -7.99 48.60 -44.97
C GLY A 705 -9.10 47.59 -45.09
#